data_AF-A0A1I0PK84-F1
#
_entry.id   AF-A0A1I0PK84-F1
#
_cell.length_a   1.000
_cell.length_b   1.000
_cell.length_c   1.000
_cell.angle_alpha   90.00
_cell.angle_beta   90.00
_cell.angle_gamma   90.00
#
_symmetry.space_group_name_H-M   'P 1'
#
loop_
_entity.id
_entity.type
_entity.pdbx_description
1 polymer ?
#
loop_
_entity_poly.entity_id
_entity_poly.type
_entity_poly.pdbx_seq_one_letter_code
_entity_poly.pdbx_strand_id
1 'polypeptide(L)'
;MKILSGAREGRMTGFRGLIAQAMARDLCAFVVPGPDVAQALGLDLAAAGLHRADTPRHANVLLIAGPLPPALRDAACVVWAQMPRPRAILALGAGEIPALPEPDAIGALSQDGLAAGLADLRHAFVSGAFAQKVTDFTAPALTTRIEYTCPMHPEVVSDEPGKCPKCGMFLVERAVSGSNKTGHEGHEGHEGHEGHEGHEGHEGHEGHEGHEGHEGHEGHEGHEGHEKSPEHPAQAEKSNHSTHATHTSAGLATYTCPMHPEVISDTPGSCPKCGMNLVPQADTGDHRHHQHRGQDDHGHHKPKSQAATETYTCPMHPEVISDTPGSCPKCGMNLVPQADTGDHTGHTGADEQGGEQGHGGHGGHGGHGPAPDIPGIEPHFMSMAALTEGKPVSPDGLVMEWIDAPYGPFFPGLPSGLGLMLTLDGDSVARAEAASLGAVALAPGFLAAELPDRLAALSPLSPVVLRELACRALETAGGRTPSPSDTAARVAAVERERVASHLCWLAGLARQTGLVWLERRAGALHQGLRMADPGEVARRAPAIRAFADRLRRTPLLRERLANIGRISRSGAEGIGGPVARASGIVTDAREKDEAYAALGFQPITQSEGDAWARLSQRGDEIGQSLDLIARIGAIALPVPPTPLMPDGHGMATVETPRGPATLHLKLKGGAVETLYLTTPFAALAGLVGAMTDQMELAEALTAVGSLDLDPWGTGA
;
A
#
# COMPACT_ATOMS: atom_id res chain seq x y z
N MET A 1 2.29 -11.27 -39.65
CA MET A 1 1.81 -11.47 -38.27
C MET A 1 2.39 -10.37 -37.42
N LYS A 2 1.57 -9.61 -36.68
CA LYS A 2 2.05 -8.66 -35.68
C LYS A 2 2.56 -9.49 -34.49
N ILE A 3 3.79 -9.23 -34.05
CA ILE A 3 4.34 -9.80 -32.82
C ILE A 3 3.70 -9.00 -31.66
N LEU A 4 3.35 -9.67 -30.55
CA LEU A 4 2.83 -8.94 -29.39
C LEU A 4 3.87 -7.95 -28.88
N SER A 5 3.43 -6.74 -28.53
CA SER A 5 4.26 -5.68 -27.96
C SER A 5 5.09 -6.15 -26.77
N GLY A 6 4.54 -7.06 -25.95
CA GLY A 6 5.21 -7.75 -24.86
C GLY A 6 5.39 -9.25 -25.06
N ALA A 7 5.69 -9.72 -26.27
CA ALA A 7 6.00 -11.13 -26.53
C ALA A 7 7.12 -11.67 -25.63
N ARG A 8 7.10 -12.99 -25.35
CA ARG A 8 8.17 -13.69 -24.62
C ARG A 8 9.22 -14.22 -25.59
N GLU A 9 10.49 -14.21 -25.20
CA GLU A 9 11.55 -14.73 -26.06
C GLU A 9 11.42 -16.26 -26.23
N GLY A 10 11.48 -16.70 -27.49
CA GLY A 10 11.39 -18.10 -27.88
C GLY A 10 10.85 -18.29 -29.29
N ARG A 11 11.37 -19.31 -29.99
CA ARG A 11 10.77 -19.79 -31.23
C ARG A 11 9.43 -20.49 -30.94
N MET A 12 8.38 -20.18 -31.71
CA MET A 12 7.12 -20.91 -31.68
C MET A 12 7.31 -22.39 -32.05
N THR A 13 6.72 -23.28 -31.26
CA THR A 13 6.71 -24.74 -31.42
C THR A 13 5.29 -25.26 -31.15
N GLY A 14 4.98 -26.53 -31.45
CA GLY A 14 3.66 -27.09 -31.17
C GLY A 14 3.22 -26.95 -29.70
N PHE A 15 4.13 -27.23 -28.76
CA PHE A 15 3.88 -27.06 -27.32
C PHE A 15 3.69 -25.59 -26.92
N ARG A 16 4.52 -24.67 -27.43
CA ARG A 16 4.32 -23.22 -27.19
C ARG A 16 3.04 -22.69 -27.83
N GLY A 17 2.58 -23.27 -28.93
CA GLY A 17 1.28 -22.99 -29.53
C GLY A 17 0.11 -23.40 -28.63
N LEU A 18 0.20 -24.56 -27.97
CA LEU A 18 -0.80 -24.97 -26.96
C LEU A 18 -0.80 -24.02 -25.74
N ILE A 19 0.37 -23.63 -25.25
CA ILE A 19 0.48 -22.62 -24.18
C ILE A 19 -0.15 -21.29 -24.62
N ALA A 20 0.18 -20.79 -25.82
CA ALA A 20 -0.38 -19.55 -26.35
C ALA A 20 -1.91 -19.60 -26.50
N GLN A 21 -2.48 -20.76 -26.86
CA GLN A 21 -3.93 -20.98 -26.89
C GLN A 21 -4.58 -21.03 -25.50
N ALA A 22 -3.89 -21.57 -24.49
CA ALA A 22 -4.35 -21.53 -23.10
C ALA A 22 -4.34 -20.09 -22.56
N MET A 23 -3.24 -19.36 -22.75
CA MET A 23 -3.11 -17.95 -22.35
C MET A 23 -4.13 -17.05 -23.04
N ALA A 24 -4.45 -17.30 -24.32
CA ALA A 24 -5.51 -16.58 -25.03
C ALA A 24 -6.92 -16.82 -24.48
N ARG A 25 -7.14 -17.83 -23.63
CA ARG A 25 -8.43 -18.03 -22.94
C ARG A 25 -8.48 -17.32 -21.59
N ASP A 26 -7.34 -17.21 -20.92
CA ASP A 26 -7.20 -16.62 -19.59
C ASP A 26 -6.55 -15.22 -19.67
N LEU A 27 -7.36 -14.25 -20.12
CA LEU A 27 -6.94 -12.84 -20.17
C LEU A 27 -7.28 -12.16 -18.84
N CYS A 28 -6.26 -11.56 -18.22
CA CYS A 28 -6.34 -10.87 -16.94
C CYS A 28 -5.75 -9.45 -17.10
N ALA A 29 -6.59 -8.44 -16.93
CA ALA A 29 -6.25 -7.05 -17.20
C ALA A 29 -5.92 -6.23 -15.95
N PHE A 30 -4.79 -5.54 -15.96
CA PHE A 30 -4.61 -4.33 -15.16
C PHE A 30 -5.32 -3.19 -15.89
N VAL A 31 -6.15 -2.43 -15.18
CA VAL A 31 -7.01 -1.39 -15.77
C VAL A 31 -6.40 -0.03 -15.46
N VAL A 32 -6.30 0.84 -16.47
CA VAL A 32 -5.82 2.21 -16.36
C VAL A 32 -6.85 3.16 -17.02
N PRO A 33 -7.28 4.26 -16.38
CA PRO A 33 -6.89 4.73 -15.04
C PRO A 33 -7.25 3.76 -13.91
N GLY A 34 -8.37 3.06 -14.02
CA GLY A 34 -8.72 1.98 -13.10
C GLY A 34 -10.18 1.54 -13.19
N PRO A 35 -10.60 0.60 -12.33
CA PRO A 35 -11.87 -0.11 -12.47
C PRO A 35 -13.12 0.76 -12.23
N ASP A 36 -13.02 1.74 -11.34
CA ASP A 36 -14.04 2.75 -11.04
C ASP A 36 -14.34 3.62 -12.28
N VAL A 37 -13.30 4.12 -12.94
CA VAL A 37 -13.39 4.91 -14.17
C VAL A 37 -13.91 4.05 -15.32
N ALA A 38 -13.38 2.83 -15.49
CA ALA A 38 -13.85 1.90 -16.51
C ALA A 38 -15.35 1.55 -16.33
N GLN A 39 -15.78 1.34 -15.08
CA GLN A 39 -17.17 1.07 -14.73
C GLN A 39 -18.08 2.29 -14.99
N ALA A 40 -17.67 3.49 -14.60
CA ALA A 40 -18.40 4.73 -14.86
C ALA A 40 -18.53 5.03 -16.37
N LEU A 41 -17.49 4.72 -17.16
CA LEU A 41 -17.53 4.77 -18.62
C LEU A 41 -18.42 3.67 -19.23
N GLY A 42 -18.81 2.66 -18.46
CA GLY A 42 -19.78 1.63 -18.83
C GLY A 42 -19.19 0.30 -19.29
N LEU A 43 -17.93 0.04 -18.95
CA LEU A 43 -17.26 -1.21 -19.27
C LEU A 43 -17.57 -2.27 -18.20
N ASP A 44 -18.07 -3.43 -18.64
CA ASP A 44 -18.23 -4.62 -17.83
C ASP A 44 -17.21 -5.67 -18.26
N LEU A 45 -16.08 -5.70 -17.53
CA LEU A 45 -14.96 -6.61 -17.81
C LEU A 45 -15.38 -8.07 -17.62
N ALA A 46 -16.18 -8.35 -16.59
CA ALA A 46 -16.64 -9.69 -16.27
C ALA A 46 -17.60 -10.23 -17.35
N ALA A 47 -18.55 -9.41 -17.81
CA ALA A 47 -19.43 -9.79 -18.93
C ALA A 47 -18.69 -9.94 -20.27
N ALA A 48 -17.56 -9.25 -20.46
CA ALA A 48 -16.69 -9.42 -21.62
C ALA A 48 -15.78 -10.67 -21.55
N GLY A 49 -15.78 -11.39 -20.43
CA GLY A 49 -14.89 -12.54 -20.19
C GLY A 49 -13.43 -12.13 -20.03
N LEU A 50 -13.19 -11.02 -19.32
CA LEU A 50 -11.88 -10.49 -18.95
C LEU A 50 -11.77 -10.47 -17.43
N HIS A 51 -10.79 -11.19 -16.89
CA HIS A 51 -10.46 -11.11 -15.46
C HIS A 51 -9.75 -9.80 -15.17
N ARG A 52 -9.84 -9.32 -13.92
CA ARG A 52 -9.13 -8.11 -13.48
C ARG A 52 -7.97 -8.51 -12.57
N ALA A 53 -6.81 -7.91 -12.81
CA ALA A 53 -5.65 -7.98 -11.95
C ALA A 53 -5.62 -6.81 -10.96
N ASP A 54 -5.16 -7.10 -9.74
CA ASP A 54 -5.04 -6.10 -8.66
C ASP A 54 -3.63 -5.48 -8.62
N THR A 55 -2.67 -6.15 -9.24
CA THR A 55 -1.26 -5.75 -9.29
C THR A 55 -0.69 -6.07 -10.67
N PRO A 56 0.24 -5.27 -11.23
CA PRO A 56 0.82 -5.51 -12.55
C PRO A 56 1.40 -6.92 -12.74
N ARG A 57 2.00 -7.50 -11.68
CA ARG A 57 2.56 -8.87 -11.69
C ARG A 57 1.56 -10.00 -12.03
N HIS A 58 0.25 -9.77 -11.88
CA HIS A 58 -0.80 -10.75 -12.17
C HIS A 58 -1.55 -10.46 -13.49
N ALA A 59 -1.12 -9.45 -14.25
CA ALA A 59 -1.78 -9.02 -15.49
C ALA A 59 -1.02 -9.48 -16.73
N ASN A 60 -1.74 -9.97 -17.73
CA ASN A 60 -1.24 -10.19 -19.09
C ASN A 60 -1.85 -9.20 -20.11
N VAL A 61 -2.84 -8.41 -19.71
CA VAL A 61 -3.40 -7.30 -20.51
C VAL A 61 -3.24 -5.99 -19.74
N LEU A 62 -2.81 -4.94 -20.43
CA LEU A 62 -2.95 -3.55 -19.98
C LEU A 62 -4.17 -2.97 -20.70
N LEU A 63 -5.27 -2.81 -19.99
CA LEU A 63 -6.50 -2.21 -20.51
C LEU A 63 -6.47 -0.71 -20.22
N ILE A 64 -6.49 0.10 -21.28
CA ILE A 64 -6.51 1.56 -21.17
C ILE A 64 -7.88 2.07 -21.61
N ALA A 65 -8.64 2.61 -20.65
CA ALA A 65 -10.02 3.05 -20.83
C ALA A 65 -10.08 4.58 -20.94
N GLY A 66 -10.14 5.09 -22.18
CA GLY A 66 -10.16 6.51 -22.47
C GLY A 66 -8.77 7.19 -22.43
N PRO A 67 -8.71 8.50 -22.73
CA PRO A 67 -7.47 9.26 -22.78
C PRO A 67 -6.83 9.42 -21.40
N LEU A 68 -5.50 9.33 -21.33
CA LEU A 68 -4.74 9.48 -20.08
C LEU A 68 -4.12 10.88 -19.95
N PRO A 69 -4.36 11.60 -18.82
CA PRO A 69 -3.59 12.78 -18.42
C PRO A 69 -2.07 12.49 -18.38
N PRO A 70 -1.20 13.50 -18.57
CA PRO A 70 0.24 13.30 -18.61
C PRO A 70 0.81 12.50 -17.43
N ALA A 71 0.45 12.85 -16.19
CA ALA A 71 0.92 12.17 -14.99
C ALA A 71 0.52 10.67 -14.95
N LEU A 72 -0.63 10.31 -15.51
CA LEU A 72 -1.08 8.92 -15.56
C LEU A 72 -0.41 8.12 -16.68
N ARG A 73 0.13 8.76 -17.72
CA ARG A 73 0.90 8.06 -18.77
C ARG A 73 2.22 7.53 -18.24
N ASP A 74 2.93 8.31 -17.44
CA ASP A 74 4.20 7.89 -16.85
C ASP A 74 4.00 6.71 -15.88
N ALA A 75 2.95 6.77 -15.04
CA ALA A 75 2.55 5.66 -14.19
C ALA A 75 2.13 4.41 -15.00
N ALA A 76 1.44 4.58 -16.12
CA ALA A 76 1.08 3.47 -17.01
C ALA A 76 2.31 2.79 -17.65
N CYS A 77 3.37 3.55 -17.93
CA CYS A 77 4.66 3.00 -18.37
C CYS A 77 5.32 2.15 -17.29
N VAL A 78 5.28 2.59 -16.03
CA VAL A 78 5.78 1.80 -14.87
C VAL A 78 5.00 0.49 -14.73
N VAL A 79 3.66 0.55 -14.78
CA VAL A 79 2.80 -0.65 -14.78
C VAL A 79 3.18 -1.61 -15.91
N TRP A 80 3.33 -1.11 -17.14
CA TRP A 80 3.69 -1.93 -18.30
C TRP A 80 5.06 -2.60 -18.15
N ALA A 81 6.04 -1.90 -17.56
CA ALA A 81 7.35 -2.48 -17.28
C ALA A 81 7.29 -3.63 -16.27
N GLN A 82 6.46 -3.50 -15.23
CA GLN A 82 6.29 -4.48 -14.14
C GLN A 82 5.45 -5.72 -14.51
N MET A 83 4.70 -5.70 -15.62
CA MET A 83 3.88 -6.84 -16.04
C MET A 83 4.72 -8.02 -16.57
N PRO A 84 4.37 -9.28 -16.28
CA PRO A 84 5.07 -10.46 -16.83
C PRO A 84 4.91 -10.58 -18.35
N ARG A 85 5.80 -11.35 -19.00
CA ARG A 85 5.66 -11.72 -20.43
C ARG A 85 5.13 -13.15 -20.61
N PRO A 86 4.29 -13.43 -21.63
CA PRO A 86 3.79 -12.49 -22.63
C PRO A 86 2.67 -11.58 -22.10
N ARG A 87 2.69 -10.32 -22.55
CA ARG A 87 1.69 -9.28 -22.24
C ARG A 87 1.28 -8.49 -23.48
N ALA A 88 0.10 -7.88 -23.43
CA ALA A 88 -0.47 -7.09 -24.52
C ALA A 88 -1.17 -5.81 -24.04
N ILE A 89 -1.32 -4.82 -24.91
CA ILE A 89 -2.04 -3.57 -24.65
C ILE A 89 -3.36 -3.54 -25.43
N LEU A 90 -4.47 -3.24 -24.74
CA LEU A 90 -5.77 -2.94 -25.34
C LEU A 90 -6.15 -1.50 -25.02
N ALA A 91 -6.26 -0.66 -26.06
CA ALA A 91 -6.68 0.74 -25.94
C ALA A 91 -8.14 0.91 -26.37
N LEU A 92 -9.01 1.39 -25.48
CA LEU A 92 -10.41 1.69 -25.77
C LEU A 92 -10.64 3.21 -25.78
N GLY A 93 -10.77 3.78 -26.98
CA GLY A 93 -10.91 5.24 -27.16
C GLY A 93 -9.75 6.08 -26.63
N ALA A 94 -8.61 5.48 -26.33
CA ALA A 94 -7.47 6.15 -25.68
C ALA A 94 -6.50 6.85 -26.65
N GLY A 95 -6.68 6.67 -27.97
CA GLY A 95 -5.77 7.19 -29.00
C GLY A 95 -4.39 6.53 -28.96
N GLU A 96 -3.40 7.19 -29.56
CA GLU A 96 -1.99 6.90 -29.31
C GLU A 96 -1.56 7.49 -27.96
N ILE A 97 -0.78 6.74 -27.19
CA ILE A 97 -0.31 7.13 -25.86
C ILE A 97 1.21 7.21 -25.92
N PRO A 98 1.79 8.42 -26.05
CA PRO A 98 3.24 8.58 -26.07
C PRO A 98 3.91 7.91 -24.85
N ALA A 99 5.07 7.32 -25.08
CA ALA A 99 5.89 6.50 -24.16
C ALA A 99 5.44 5.03 -23.92
N LEU A 100 4.22 4.61 -24.27
CA LEU A 100 3.88 3.18 -24.34
C LEU A 100 4.15 2.60 -25.75
N PRO A 101 4.34 1.27 -25.88
CA PRO A 101 4.29 0.61 -27.19
C PRO A 101 2.93 0.81 -27.89
N GLU A 102 2.92 0.68 -29.22
CA GLU A 102 1.66 0.64 -29.98
C GLU A 102 0.70 -0.44 -29.43
N PRO A 103 -0.58 -0.12 -29.20
CA PRO A 103 -1.55 -1.11 -28.74
C PRO A 103 -1.63 -2.33 -29.65
N ASP A 104 -1.76 -3.51 -29.05
CA ASP A 104 -1.94 -4.77 -29.78
C ASP A 104 -3.35 -4.89 -30.34
N ALA A 105 -4.33 -4.33 -29.63
CA ALA A 105 -5.71 -4.15 -30.08
C ALA A 105 -6.22 -2.74 -29.73
N ILE A 106 -7.10 -2.19 -30.57
CA ILE A 106 -7.72 -0.87 -30.41
C ILE A 106 -9.23 -1.02 -30.63
N GLY A 107 -10.04 -0.46 -29.72
CA GLY A 107 -11.49 -0.46 -29.80
C GLY A 107 -12.11 0.91 -29.53
N ALA A 108 -13.39 1.05 -29.84
CA ALA A 108 -14.19 2.16 -29.34
C ALA A 108 -14.33 2.06 -27.80
N LEU A 109 -14.54 3.20 -27.12
CA LEU A 109 -14.82 3.22 -25.68
C LEU A 109 -16.29 2.80 -25.42
N SER A 110 -16.55 1.50 -25.55
CA SER A 110 -17.85 0.87 -25.36
C SER A 110 -17.70 -0.61 -24.99
N GLN A 111 -18.78 -1.23 -24.51
CA GLN A 111 -18.80 -2.67 -24.22
C GLN A 111 -18.53 -3.53 -25.46
N ASP A 112 -19.07 -3.14 -26.62
CA ASP A 112 -18.82 -3.83 -27.88
C ASP A 112 -17.36 -3.66 -28.34
N GLY A 113 -16.78 -2.47 -28.13
CA GLY A 113 -15.36 -2.20 -28.40
C GLY A 113 -14.42 -3.03 -27.51
N LEU A 114 -14.77 -3.20 -26.23
CA LEU A 114 -14.09 -4.12 -25.31
C LEU A 114 -14.18 -5.57 -25.79
N ALA A 115 -15.38 -6.05 -26.14
CA ALA A 115 -15.59 -7.42 -26.60
C ALA A 115 -14.84 -7.72 -27.92
N ALA A 116 -14.86 -6.79 -28.88
CA ALA A 116 -14.12 -6.91 -30.13
C ALA A 116 -12.60 -6.88 -29.91
N GLY A 117 -12.09 -5.88 -29.17
CA GLY A 117 -10.66 -5.77 -28.87
C GLY A 117 -10.11 -6.96 -28.08
N LEU A 118 -10.93 -7.59 -27.23
CA LEU A 118 -10.57 -8.85 -26.60
C LEU A 118 -10.46 -9.99 -27.61
N ALA A 119 -11.39 -10.12 -28.58
CA ALA A 119 -11.26 -11.14 -29.63
C ALA A 119 -9.96 -10.98 -30.43
N ASP A 120 -9.60 -9.74 -30.78
CA ASP A 120 -8.33 -9.42 -31.44
C ASP A 120 -7.11 -9.79 -30.57
N LEU A 121 -7.14 -9.47 -29.27
CA LEU A 121 -6.10 -9.90 -28.33
C LEU A 121 -5.97 -11.43 -28.28
N ARG A 122 -7.09 -12.18 -28.23
CA ARG A 122 -7.04 -13.66 -28.21
C ARG A 122 -6.34 -14.19 -29.47
N HIS A 123 -6.57 -13.59 -30.64
CA HIS A 123 -5.85 -13.93 -31.87
C HIS A 123 -4.36 -13.51 -31.83
N ALA A 124 -4.05 -12.35 -31.25
CA ALA A 124 -2.68 -11.86 -31.09
C ALA A 124 -1.85 -12.74 -30.13
N PHE A 125 -2.42 -13.21 -29.01
CA PHE A 125 -1.76 -14.17 -28.12
C PHE A 125 -1.47 -15.51 -28.82
N VAL A 126 -2.45 -16.10 -29.50
CA VAL A 126 -2.26 -17.38 -30.23
C VAL A 126 -1.14 -17.32 -31.27
N SER A 127 -0.97 -16.17 -31.93
CA SER A 127 -0.03 -16.01 -33.06
C SER A 127 1.30 -15.35 -32.69
N GLY A 128 1.35 -14.54 -31.64
CA GLY A 128 2.44 -13.61 -31.33
C GLY A 128 3.00 -13.66 -29.91
N ALA A 129 2.52 -14.57 -29.05
CA ALA A 129 3.01 -14.70 -27.66
C ALA A 129 4.50 -15.05 -27.52
N PHE A 130 5.12 -15.67 -28.54
CA PHE A 130 6.55 -15.98 -28.53
C PHE A 130 7.24 -15.49 -29.80
N ALA A 131 8.37 -14.80 -29.64
CA ALA A 131 9.18 -14.29 -30.74
C ALA A 131 10.67 -14.65 -30.57
N GLN A 132 11.40 -14.88 -31.66
CA GLN A 132 12.82 -15.27 -31.61
C GLN A 132 13.74 -14.18 -31.04
N LYS A 133 13.32 -12.93 -31.12
CA LYS A 133 13.98 -11.76 -30.52
C LYS A 133 12.89 -10.83 -30.02
N VAL A 134 13.06 -10.31 -28.82
CA VAL A 134 12.15 -9.36 -28.18
C VAL A 134 12.92 -8.09 -27.85
N THR A 135 12.22 -6.96 -27.79
CA THR A 135 12.76 -5.68 -27.32
C THR A 135 12.31 -5.45 -25.89
N ASP A 136 13.24 -5.22 -24.99
CA ASP A 136 12.92 -4.83 -23.61
C ASP A 136 12.37 -3.41 -23.56
N PHE A 137 11.50 -3.19 -22.58
CA PHE A 137 10.85 -1.92 -22.35
C PHE A 137 11.32 -1.38 -21.00
N THR A 138 11.97 -0.23 -21.01
CA THR A 138 12.38 0.49 -19.81
C THR A 138 11.46 1.69 -19.64
N ALA A 139 10.73 1.76 -18.53
CA ALA A 139 9.95 2.94 -18.20
C ALA A 139 10.90 4.09 -17.82
N PRO A 140 10.81 5.30 -18.41
CA PRO A 140 11.74 6.40 -18.12
C PRO A 140 11.83 6.78 -16.63
N ALA A 141 10.73 6.67 -15.89
CA ALA A 141 10.67 6.93 -14.45
C ALA A 141 11.41 5.89 -13.58
N LEU A 142 11.63 4.68 -14.10
CA LEU A 142 12.44 3.63 -13.45
C LEU A 142 13.92 3.70 -13.83
N THR A 143 14.32 4.62 -14.71
CA THR A 143 15.73 4.83 -15.04
C THR A 143 16.39 5.60 -13.89
N THR A 144 17.22 4.91 -13.12
CA THR A 144 18.07 5.54 -12.11
C THR A 144 18.96 6.60 -12.77
N ARG A 145 18.93 7.82 -12.26
CA ARG A 145 19.89 8.87 -12.64
C ARG A 145 20.92 9.00 -11.53
N ILE A 146 22.16 9.29 -11.91
CA ILE A 146 23.22 9.63 -10.97
C ILE A 146 23.25 11.16 -10.89
N GLU A 147 22.80 11.70 -9.76
CA GLU A 147 23.03 13.10 -9.41
C GLU A 147 24.26 13.17 -8.49
N TYR A 148 24.95 14.30 -8.47
CA TYR A 148 26.15 14.53 -7.67
C TYR A 148 25.84 15.58 -6.61
N THR A 149 25.92 15.23 -5.32
CA THR A 149 25.64 16.14 -4.19
C THR A 149 26.87 16.41 -3.34
N CYS A 150 26.91 17.54 -2.63
CA CYS A 150 28.03 17.90 -1.77
C CYS A 150 27.82 17.38 -0.33
N PRO A 151 28.74 16.58 0.25
CA PRO A 151 28.61 16.08 1.63
C PRO A 151 28.44 17.17 2.70
N MET A 152 28.96 18.37 2.46
CA MET A 152 28.85 19.52 3.37
C MET A 152 27.72 20.49 3.02
N HIS A 153 27.05 20.30 1.88
CA HIS A 153 26.04 21.21 1.35
C HIS A 153 25.02 20.41 0.52
N PRO A 154 24.10 19.65 1.16
CA PRO A 154 23.15 18.77 0.47
C PRO A 154 22.28 19.50 -0.57
N GLU A 155 22.10 20.81 -0.42
CA GLU A 155 21.40 21.70 -1.35
C GLU A 155 22.17 21.98 -2.66
N VAL A 156 23.44 21.58 -2.75
CA VAL A 156 24.26 21.67 -3.97
C VAL A 156 24.19 20.35 -4.71
N VAL A 157 23.34 20.31 -5.74
CA VAL A 157 23.14 19.16 -6.63
C VAL A 157 23.59 19.50 -8.05
N SER A 158 24.21 18.54 -8.73
CA SER A 158 24.73 18.65 -10.11
C SER A 158 24.42 17.38 -10.91
N ASP A 159 24.13 17.52 -12.20
CA ASP A 159 24.00 16.38 -13.12
C ASP A 159 25.37 15.83 -13.60
N GLU A 160 26.47 16.52 -13.27
CA GLU A 160 27.84 16.16 -13.66
C GLU A 160 28.80 16.12 -12.44
N PRO A 161 29.82 15.25 -12.46
CA PRO A 161 30.85 15.22 -11.42
C PRO A 161 31.65 16.53 -11.39
N GLY A 162 31.88 17.06 -10.19
CA GLY A 162 32.54 18.36 -10.04
C GLY A 162 32.95 18.66 -8.61
N LYS A 163 33.22 19.95 -8.36
CA LYS A 163 33.47 20.49 -7.02
C LYS A 163 32.34 21.42 -6.61
N CYS A 164 31.92 21.32 -5.37
CA CYS A 164 30.95 22.22 -4.76
C CYS A 164 31.43 23.68 -4.87
N PRO A 165 30.65 24.61 -5.43
CA PRO A 165 31.04 26.03 -5.52
C PRO A 165 31.05 26.74 -4.17
N LYS A 166 30.52 26.12 -3.09
CA LYS A 166 30.51 26.68 -1.73
C LYS A 166 31.73 26.28 -0.89
N CYS A 167 32.07 24.99 -0.79
CA CYS A 167 33.24 24.51 -0.01
C CYS A 167 34.43 24.02 -0.85
N GLY A 168 34.30 23.86 -2.16
CA GLY A 168 35.36 23.32 -3.03
C GLY A 168 35.65 21.82 -2.89
N MET A 169 34.92 21.09 -2.03
CA MET A 169 34.98 19.62 -1.96
C MET A 169 34.38 18.98 -3.20
N PHE A 170 34.81 17.76 -3.54
CA PHE A 170 34.22 16.99 -4.63
C PHE A 170 32.79 16.58 -4.29
N LEU A 171 31.93 16.62 -5.30
CA LEU A 171 30.56 16.10 -5.20
C LEU A 171 30.60 14.56 -5.24
N VAL A 172 29.74 13.92 -4.46
CA VAL A 172 29.62 12.47 -4.32
C VAL A 172 28.40 11.99 -5.11
N GLU A 173 28.54 10.83 -5.76
CA GLU A 173 27.48 10.18 -6.52
C GLU A 173 26.31 9.77 -5.63
N ARG A 174 25.10 10.12 -6.04
CA ARG A 174 23.83 9.73 -5.44
C ARG A 174 22.93 9.17 -6.53
N ALA A 175 22.58 7.90 -6.40
CA ALA A 175 21.53 7.30 -7.20
C ALA A 175 20.18 7.92 -6.81
N VAL A 176 19.45 8.47 -7.78
CA VAL A 176 18.08 8.93 -7.61
C VAL A 176 17.16 8.22 -8.61
N SER A 177 16.06 7.66 -8.11
CA SER A 177 14.99 7.14 -8.96
C SER A 177 14.30 8.30 -9.68
N GLY A 178 13.96 8.11 -10.96
CA GLY A 178 13.54 9.16 -11.89
C GLY A 178 12.15 9.76 -11.67
N SER A 179 11.80 10.16 -10.44
CA SER A 179 10.58 10.93 -10.14
C SER A 179 10.79 12.42 -10.40
N ASN A 180 9.72 13.13 -10.79
CA ASN A 180 9.76 14.58 -11.03
C ASN A 180 9.87 15.34 -9.70
N LYS A 181 10.77 16.32 -9.65
CA LYS A 181 10.98 17.19 -8.47
C LYS A 181 9.78 18.11 -8.23
N THR A 182 8.95 17.79 -7.23
CA THR A 182 8.24 18.79 -6.42
C THR A 182 8.95 18.84 -5.07
N GLY A 183 9.56 19.98 -4.74
CA GLY A 183 10.51 20.04 -3.64
C GLY A 183 9.88 19.94 -2.25
N HIS A 184 10.44 19.07 -1.42
CA HIS A 184 10.52 19.26 0.03
C HIS A 184 11.85 18.71 0.55
N GLU A 185 12.22 19.13 1.75
CA GLU A 185 13.55 18.95 2.35
C GLU A 185 13.79 17.50 2.77
N GLY A 186 15.04 17.04 2.65
CA GLY A 186 15.37 15.62 2.73
C GLY A 186 15.66 15.11 4.13
N HIS A 187 15.36 13.82 4.34
CA HIS A 187 16.06 12.95 5.28
C HIS A 187 16.55 11.71 4.53
N GLU A 188 17.68 11.15 4.98
CA GLU A 188 18.35 10.02 4.34
C GLU A 188 17.92 8.71 5.01
N GLY A 189 17.40 7.77 4.22
CA GLY A 189 17.26 6.37 4.61
C GLY A 189 18.40 5.56 4.01
N HIS A 190 19.07 4.74 4.82
CA HIS A 190 20.15 3.86 4.35
C HIS A 190 19.58 2.62 3.64
N GLU A 191 20.22 2.21 2.54
CA GLU A 191 19.87 0.97 1.85
C GLU A 191 20.22 -0.26 2.71
N GLY A 192 19.22 -1.08 3.01
CA GLY A 192 19.42 -2.37 3.68
C GLY A 192 20.08 -3.40 2.77
N HIS A 193 21.08 -4.13 3.28
CA HIS A 193 21.76 -5.19 2.54
C HIS A 193 20.81 -6.33 2.14
N GLU A 194 21.10 -6.94 0.99
CA GLU A 194 20.36 -8.07 0.42
C GLU A 194 20.28 -9.25 1.40
N GLY A 195 19.06 -9.61 1.82
CA GLY A 195 18.81 -10.80 2.63
C GLY A 195 18.88 -12.08 1.78
N HIS A 196 19.64 -13.07 2.22
CA HIS A 196 19.71 -14.39 1.60
C HIS A 196 18.36 -15.13 1.67
N GLU A 197 18.13 -15.99 0.68
CA GLU A 197 16.90 -16.77 0.48
C GLU A 197 16.50 -17.60 1.71
N GLY A 198 15.30 -17.35 2.24
CA GLY A 198 14.68 -18.20 3.25
C GLY A 198 14.09 -19.46 2.62
N HIS A 199 14.41 -20.63 3.18
CA HIS A 199 13.84 -21.91 2.73
C HIS A 199 12.32 -21.98 2.94
N GLU A 200 11.65 -22.69 2.03
CA GLU A 200 10.19 -22.89 2.03
C GLU A 200 9.69 -23.53 3.34
N GLY A 201 8.76 -22.84 4.01
CA GLY A 201 8.03 -23.41 5.14
C GLY A 201 7.03 -24.45 4.65
N HIS A 202 7.03 -25.64 5.26
CA HIS A 202 6.09 -26.71 4.92
C HIS A 202 4.62 -26.28 5.07
N GLU A 203 3.79 -26.68 4.12
CA GLU A 203 2.34 -26.45 4.13
C GLU A 203 1.70 -27.00 5.41
N GLY A 204 0.99 -26.13 6.14
CA GLY A 204 0.21 -26.56 7.30
C GLY A 204 -0.95 -27.44 6.86
N HIS A 205 -1.04 -28.65 7.42
CA HIS A 205 -2.15 -29.57 7.14
C HIS A 205 -3.51 -28.93 7.44
N GLU A 206 -4.48 -29.13 6.54
CA GLU A 206 -5.86 -28.69 6.70
C GLU A 206 -6.46 -29.25 8.00
N GLY A 207 -7.08 -28.38 8.79
CA GLY A 207 -7.78 -28.79 10.01
C GLY A 207 -8.99 -29.65 9.67
N HIS A 208 -8.98 -30.92 10.09
CA HIS A 208 -10.13 -31.82 9.95
C HIS A 208 -11.39 -31.24 10.61
N GLU A 209 -12.52 -31.34 9.90
CA GLU A 209 -13.84 -30.98 10.43
C GLU A 209 -14.18 -31.82 11.68
N GLY A 210 -14.77 -31.18 12.68
CA GLY A 210 -15.12 -31.83 13.93
C GLY A 210 -16.20 -32.89 13.75
N HIS A 211 -15.89 -34.15 14.08
CA HIS A 211 -16.87 -35.22 14.12
C HIS A 211 -17.89 -34.99 15.25
N GLU A 212 -19.18 -35.06 14.91
CA GLU A 212 -20.26 -35.12 15.90
C GLU A 212 -20.18 -36.41 16.73
N GLY A 213 -20.57 -36.32 18.01
CA GLY A 213 -20.31 -37.38 19.00
C GLY A 213 -21.15 -38.64 18.81
N HIS A 214 -20.53 -39.79 19.02
CA HIS A 214 -21.20 -41.07 19.25
C HIS A 214 -21.07 -41.48 20.73
N GLU A 215 -22.21 -41.67 21.40
CA GLU A 215 -22.27 -42.31 22.72
C GLU A 215 -22.40 -43.84 22.60
N GLY A 216 -21.71 -44.56 23.48
CA GLY A 216 -22.06 -45.92 23.93
C GLY A 216 -21.60 -47.10 23.06
N HIS A 217 -20.65 -47.90 23.56
CA HIS A 217 -20.99 -49.15 24.27
C HIS A 217 -19.76 -49.81 24.93
N GLU A 218 -20.02 -50.78 25.81
CA GLU A 218 -19.09 -51.36 26.78
C GLU A 218 -18.34 -52.60 26.27
N GLY A 219 -17.12 -52.80 26.79
CA GLY A 219 -16.59 -54.10 27.21
C GLY A 219 -16.09 -55.12 26.17
N HIS A 220 -14.80 -55.48 26.24
CA HIS A 220 -14.37 -56.86 26.55
C HIS A 220 -12.86 -56.97 26.84
N GLU A 221 -12.48 -57.89 27.73
CA GLU A 221 -11.10 -58.26 28.08
C GLU A 221 -10.56 -59.40 27.17
N GLY A 222 -9.23 -59.57 27.05
CA GLY A 222 -8.65 -60.88 26.64
C GLY A 222 -7.26 -60.93 26.00
N HIS A 223 -6.28 -61.43 26.78
CA HIS A 223 -5.08 -62.23 26.42
C HIS A 223 -4.03 -61.83 25.33
N GLU A 224 -2.81 -61.60 25.84
CA GLU A 224 -1.57 -62.38 25.59
C GLU A 224 -1.39 -63.25 24.33
N GLY A 225 -0.22 -63.13 23.68
CA GLY A 225 0.28 -64.11 22.69
C GLY A 225 1.72 -63.83 22.25
N HIS A 226 2.65 -64.74 22.56
CA HIS A 226 4.10 -64.61 22.30
C HIS A 226 4.51 -65.24 20.94
N GLU A 227 5.75 -64.94 20.53
CA GLU A 227 6.68 -65.81 19.78
C GLU A 227 6.75 -65.88 18.22
N LYS A 228 8.03 -65.86 17.76
CA LYS A 228 8.67 -66.56 16.62
C LYS A 228 9.01 -65.82 15.30
N SER A 229 10.27 -65.38 15.23
CA SER A 229 11.23 -65.69 14.13
C SER A 229 11.46 -67.23 14.03
N PRO A 230 12.13 -67.81 12.98
CA PRO A 230 13.06 -67.19 12.02
C PRO A 230 12.92 -67.66 10.53
N GLU A 231 13.75 -67.12 9.63
CA GLU A 231 14.82 -67.87 8.89
C GLU A 231 15.43 -67.08 7.70
N HIS A 232 16.68 -67.40 7.40
CA HIS A 232 17.56 -66.93 6.30
C HIS A 232 17.63 -68.05 5.23
N PRO A 233 18.18 -67.90 3.98
CA PRO A 233 19.61 -67.54 3.77
C PRO A 233 20.10 -67.02 2.37
N ALA A 234 21.42 -66.71 2.31
CA ALA A 234 22.38 -66.87 1.16
C ALA A 234 22.13 -66.08 -0.16
N GLN A 235 23.10 -65.71 -1.03
CA GLN A 235 24.59 -65.75 -1.18
C GLN A 235 24.95 -64.74 -2.33
N ALA A 236 26.19 -64.37 -2.74
CA ALA A 236 27.60 -64.77 -2.51
C ALA A 236 28.54 -63.52 -2.66
N GLU A 237 29.81 -63.49 -2.20
CA GLU A 237 31.09 -63.73 -2.94
C GLU A 237 31.39 -62.83 -4.19
N LYS A 238 32.62 -62.33 -4.51
CA LYS A 238 34.01 -62.70 -4.10
C LYS A 238 35.08 -61.62 -4.49
N SER A 239 36.26 -61.69 -3.85
CA SER A 239 37.63 -61.31 -4.34
C SER A 239 38.15 -59.84 -4.22
N ASN A 240 39.43 -59.51 -3.97
CA ASN A 240 40.66 -60.30 -3.65
C ASN A 240 41.82 -59.46 -3.01
N HIS A 241 42.65 -60.11 -2.15
CA HIS A 241 44.10 -59.92 -1.84
C HIS A 241 44.74 -58.52 -1.50
N SER A 242 45.35 -58.35 -0.30
CA SER A 242 46.80 -58.52 0.08
C SER A 242 47.75 -57.35 -0.34
N THR A 243 48.74 -56.85 0.42
CA THR A 243 49.55 -57.37 1.57
C THR A 243 50.23 -56.23 2.40
N HIS A 244 50.83 -56.54 3.56
CA HIS A 244 51.46 -55.62 4.55
C HIS A 244 52.77 -54.90 4.12
N ALA A 245 53.04 -53.70 4.69
CA ALA A 245 54.37 -53.29 5.23
C ALA A 245 54.35 -52.01 6.13
N THR A 246 54.50 -52.18 7.46
CA THR A 246 55.30 -51.42 8.45
C THR A 246 55.49 -49.87 8.48
N HIS A 247 55.31 -49.30 9.70
CA HIS A 247 55.87 -48.05 10.32
C HIS A 247 55.50 -46.68 9.71
N THR A 248 54.87 -45.72 10.41
CA THR A 248 55.37 -44.99 11.61
C THR A 248 54.24 -44.09 12.17
N SER A 249 54.20 -43.83 13.48
CA SER A 249 53.17 -43.00 14.12
C SER A 249 53.37 -41.48 13.91
N ALA A 250 52.32 -40.81 13.40
CA ALA A 250 52.13 -39.36 13.50
C ALA A 250 50.64 -39.11 13.83
N GLY A 251 50.34 -38.12 14.67
CA GLY A 251 48.99 -37.92 15.23
C GLY A 251 47.94 -37.64 14.15
N LEU A 252 46.84 -38.40 14.18
CA LEU A 252 45.65 -38.15 13.36
C LEU A 252 44.86 -37.01 14.00
N ALA A 253 44.86 -35.84 13.36
CA ALA A 253 43.89 -34.80 13.66
C ALA A 253 42.55 -35.22 13.04
N THR A 254 41.52 -35.38 13.87
CA THR A 254 40.18 -35.75 13.39
C THR A 254 39.47 -34.51 12.86
N TYR A 255 38.86 -34.59 11.68
CA TYR A 255 38.14 -33.48 11.03
C TYR A 255 36.62 -33.68 11.14
N THR A 256 35.87 -32.63 11.48
CA THR A 256 34.39 -32.66 11.56
C THR A 256 33.76 -31.56 10.69
N CYS A 257 32.49 -31.74 10.30
CA CYS A 257 31.75 -30.74 9.56
C CYS A 257 31.08 -29.73 10.51
N PRO A 258 31.30 -28.41 10.37
CA PRO A 258 30.66 -27.40 11.23
C PRO A 258 29.12 -27.45 11.22
N MET A 259 28.54 -27.90 10.11
CA MET A 259 27.09 -28.02 9.89
C MET A 259 26.52 -29.40 10.23
N HIS A 260 27.36 -30.43 10.31
CA HIS A 260 26.95 -31.82 10.53
C HIS A 260 27.96 -32.49 11.47
N PRO A 261 27.89 -32.24 12.80
CA PRO A 261 28.90 -32.71 13.75
C PRO A 261 29.07 -34.24 13.80
N GLU A 262 28.07 -34.99 13.33
CA GLU A 262 28.13 -36.45 13.17
C GLU A 262 28.97 -36.91 11.96
N VAL A 263 29.37 -35.99 11.06
CA VAL A 263 30.27 -36.27 9.93
C VAL A 263 31.71 -36.02 10.37
N ILE A 264 32.33 -37.09 10.84
CA ILE A 264 33.70 -37.12 11.35
C ILE A 264 34.58 -37.93 10.39
N SER A 265 35.79 -37.43 10.09
CA SER A 265 36.74 -38.00 9.12
C SER A 265 38.17 -37.91 9.63
N ASP A 266 38.94 -38.97 9.46
CA ASP A 266 40.37 -39.00 9.80
C ASP A 266 41.26 -38.28 8.76
N THR A 267 40.66 -37.73 7.71
CA THR A 267 41.34 -36.95 6.65
C THR A 267 40.58 -35.66 6.31
N PRO A 268 41.29 -34.57 5.95
CA PRO A 268 40.66 -33.36 5.45
C PRO A 268 40.01 -33.62 4.08
N GLY A 269 38.82 -33.07 3.88
CA GLY A 269 38.03 -33.23 2.65
C GLY A 269 36.74 -32.43 2.72
N SER A 270 35.84 -32.66 1.76
CA SER A 270 34.51 -32.02 1.72
C SER A 270 33.44 -32.95 2.29
N CYS A 271 32.53 -32.41 3.08
CA CYS A 271 31.42 -33.13 3.70
C CYS A 271 30.49 -33.74 2.62
N PRO A 272 30.23 -35.05 2.63
CA PRO A 272 29.37 -35.69 1.63
C PRO A 272 27.89 -35.30 1.73
N LYS A 273 27.45 -34.65 2.83
CA LYS A 273 26.08 -34.16 3.00
C LYS A 273 25.85 -32.76 2.42
N CYS A 274 26.82 -31.85 2.53
CA CYS A 274 26.64 -30.43 2.18
C CYS A 274 27.78 -29.79 1.37
N GLY A 275 28.81 -30.56 0.98
CA GLY A 275 29.94 -30.08 0.16
C GLY A 275 30.94 -29.15 0.86
N MET A 276 30.67 -28.67 2.08
CA MET A 276 31.60 -27.81 2.82
C MET A 276 32.81 -28.57 3.37
N ASN A 277 33.97 -27.92 3.43
CA ASN A 277 35.21 -28.54 3.91
C ASN A 277 35.16 -28.85 5.42
N LEU A 278 35.67 -30.02 5.79
CA LEU A 278 35.79 -30.48 7.17
C LEU A 278 36.95 -29.76 7.88
N VAL A 279 36.76 -29.42 9.16
CA VAL A 279 37.72 -28.66 9.98
C VAL A 279 38.29 -29.53 11.11
N PRO A 280 39.60 -29.40 11.44
CA PRO A 280 40.24 -30.25 12.44
C PRO A 280 39.78 -29.90 13.86
N GLN A 281 39.53 -30.93 14.66
CA GLN A 281 39.19 -30.87 16.08
C GLN A 281 40.46 -31.09 16.93
N ALA A 282 40.63 -30.32 18.00
CA ALA A 282 41.82 -30.36 18.86
C ALA A 282 41.53 -31.12 20.16
N ASP A 283 42.46 -32.02 20.55
CA ASP A 283 42.35 -32.84 21.76
C ASP A 283 42.53 -32.04 23.06
N THR A 284 41.65 -32.27 24.03
CA THR A 284 41.84 -31.89 25.44
C THR A 284 41.90 -33.16 26.31
N GLY A 285 43.03 -33.36 26.99
CA GLY A 285 43.40 -34.64 27.61
C GLY A 285 42.79 -34.95 28.98
N ASP A 286 42.70 -36.25 29.28
CA ASP A 286 42.21 -36.84 30.54
C ASP A 286 43.25 -36.82 31.68
N HIS A 287 42.84 -36.42 32.90
CA HIS A 287 43.54 -36.75 34.14
C HIS A 287 42.56 -36.95 35.32
N ARG A 288 42.73 -38.06 36.07
CA ARG A 288 41.92 -38.46 37.23
C ARG A 288 42.71 -38.42 38.54
N HIS A 289 42.06 -37.89 39.60
CA HIS A 289 42.18 -38.17 41.05
C HIS A 289 43.51 -38.59 41.73
N HIS A 290 43.83 -37.91 42.84
CA HIS A 290 44.35 -38.53 44.08
C HIS A 290 43.95 -37.73 45.36
N GLN A 291 44.27 -38.25 46.56
CA GLN A 291 43.63 -37.92 47.87
C GLN A 291 44.62 -37.39 48.97
N HIS A 292 44.06 -37.08 50.15
CA HIS A 292 44.65 -36.79 51.49
C HIS A 292 44.96 -35.29 51.80
N ARG A 293 44.91 -34.74 53.04
CA ARG A 293 44.10 -34.84 54.30
C ARG A 293 44.98 -34.50 55.53
N GLY A 294 44.71 -33.37 56.20
CA GLY A 294 45.33 -32.91 57.49
C GLY A 294 46.60 -32.04 57.32
N GLN A 295 47.02 -31.17 58.27
CA GLN A 295 46.45 -30.69 59.55
C GLN A 295 47.14 -29.37 60.01
N ASP A 296 46.37 -28.49 60.65
CA ASP A 296 46.62 -27.60 61.83
C ASP A 296 47.87 -26.66 61.99
N ASP A 297 47.54 -25.40 62.31
CA ASP A 297 48.14 -24.41 63.26
C ASP A 297 49.52 -23.69 63.12
N HIS A 298 49.40 -22.38 62.81
CA HIS A 298 49.89 -21.18 63.53
C HIS A 298 51.37 -20.96 63.97
N GLY A 299 51.94 -19.77 63.62
CA GLY A 299 53.22 -19.28 64.19
C GLY A 299 53.76 -17.90 63.71
N HIS A 300 53.13 -16.80 64.13
CA HIS A 300 53.56 -15.36 64.15
C HIS A 300 54.90 -14.86 63.54
N HIS A 301 54.86 -13.70 62.83
CA HIS A 301 55.31 -12.38 63.36
C HIS A 301 55.27 -11.18 62.34
N LYS A 302 54.48 -10.14 62.67
CA LYS A 302 54.63 -8.65 62.51
C LYS A 302 55.32 -7.98 61.25
N PRO A 303 55.04 -6.68 60.93
CA PRO A 303 54.42 -6.33 59.64
C PRO A 303 55.19 -5.29 58.78
N LYS A 304 54.75 -5.09 57.51
CA LYS A 304 54.80 -3.78 56.79
C LYS A 304 54.03 -3.75 55.45
N SER A 305 53.17 -2.73 55.31
CA SER A 305 52.80 -1.95 54.10
C SER A 305 52.41 -2.57 52.75
N GLN A 306 51.23 -2.12 52.26
CA GLN A 306 50.85 -1.79 50.87
C GLN A 306 50.60 -2.91 49.82
N ALA A 307 49.32 -3.22 49.59
CA ALA A 307 48.63 -3.26 48.28
C ALA A 307 47.13 -3.53 48.52
N ALA A 308 46.23 -2.93 47.73
CA ALA A 308 44.81 -3.31 47.71
C ALA A 308 44.56 -4.19 46.47
N THR A 309 43.87 -5.31 46.66
CA THR A 309 43.78 -6.42 45.71
C THR A 309 42.42 -6.46 45.01
N GLU A 310 42.44 -6.61 43.69
CA GLU A 310 41.25 -6.89 42.87
C GLU A 310 40.82 -8.36 43.02
N THR A 311 39.53 -8.63 43.20
CA THR A 311 38.94 -9.97 43.22
C THR A 311 38.45 -10.38 41.84
N TYR A 312 38.61 -11.65 41.47
CA TYR A 312 38.32 -12.20 40.15
C TYR A 312 37.29 -13.34 40.26
N THR A 313 36.21 -13.30 39.49
CA THR A 313 35.15 -14.34 39.46
C THR A 313 35.07 -15.06 38.11
N CYS A 314 34.49 -16.26 38.07
CA CYS A 314 34.27 -16.99 36.82
C CYS A 314 32.94 -16.59 36.16
N PRO A 315 32.90 -16.15 34.89
CA PRO A 315 31.66 -15.79 34.20
C PRO A 315 30.61 -16.91 34.15
N MET A 316 31.06 -18.18 34.15
CA MET A 316 30.19 -19.37 34.10
C MET A 316 29.91 -19.99 35.47
N HIS A 317 30.67 -19.63 36.50
CA HIS A 317 30.52 -20.13 37.86
C HIS A 317 30.73 -18.97 38.86
N PRO A 318 29.75 -18.08 39.06
CA PRO A 318 29.92 -16.85 39.86
C PRO A 318 30.31 -17.10 41.32
N GLU A 319 30.06 -18.31 41.81
CA GLU A 319 30.49 -18.87 43.10
C GLU A 319 32.00 -19.15 43.22
N VAL A 320 32.77 -19.03 42.13
CA VAL A 320 34.23 -19.21 42.09
C VAL A 320 34.90 -17.84 42.03
N ILE A 321 35.24 -17.31 43.19
CA ILE A 321 35.94 -16.02 43.39
C ILE A 321 37.38 -16.29 43.86
N SER A 322 38.34 -15.50 43.38
CA SER A 322 39.78 -15.62 43.62
C SER A 322 40.43 -14.24 43.76
N ASP A 323 41.34 -14.08 44.71
CA ASP A 323 42.08 -12.81 44.90
C ASP A 323 43.24 -12.64 43.89
N THR A 324 43.35 -13.55 42.92
CA THR A 324 44.34 -13.51 41.83
C THR A 324 43.75 -13.94 40.49
N PRO A 325 44.19 -13.34 39.36
CA PRO A 325 43.81 -13.82 38.03
C PRO A 325 44.35 -15.23 37.76
N GLY A 326 43.52 -16.08 37.16
CA GLY A 326 43.84 -17.47 36.86
C GLY A 326 42.69 -18.15 36.11
N SER A 327 42.79 -19.46 35.89
CA SER A 327 41.73 -20.25 35.24
C SER A 327 40.82 -20.91 36.28
N CYS A 328 39.51 -20.88 36.04
CA CYS A 328 38.49 -21.46 36.92
C CYS A 328 38.70 -22.98 37.07
N PRO A 329 38.87 -23.51 38.30
CA PRO A 329 39.08 -24.94 38.51
C PRO A 329 37.86 -25.82 38.18
N LYS A 330 36.67 -25.24 37.91
CA LYS A 330 35.47 -25.98 37.49
C LYS A 330 35.33 -26.17 35.98
N CYS A 331 35.76 -25.19 35.17
CA CYS A 331 35.56 -25.22 33.70
C CYS A 331 36.76 -24.78 32.85
N GLY A 332 37.90 -24.43 33.46
CA GLY A 332 39.12 -24.05 32.76
C GLY A 332 39.13 -22.64 32.14
N MET A 333 38.01 -21.90 32.14
CA MET A 333 37.95 -20.52 31.63
C MET A 333 38.59 -19.51 32.59
N ASN A 334 39.23 -18.47 32.05
CA ASN A 334 39.89 -17.44 32.87
C ASN A 334 38.88 -16.64 33.72
N LEU A 335 39.28 -16.36 34.97
CA LEU A 335 38.54 -15.52 35.91
C LEU A 335 38.70 -14.04 35.52
N VAL A 336 37.64 -13.25 35.69
CA VAL A 336 37.57 -11.82 35.33
C VAL A 336 37.35 -10.97 36.58
N PRO A 337 37.94 -9.77 36.69
CA PRO A 337 37.83 -8.95 37.90
C PRO A 337 36.38 -8.50 38.14
N GLN A 338 35.94 -8.59 39.39
CA GLN A 338 34.60 -8.21 39.84
C GLN A 338 34.64 -6.82 40.49
N ALA A 339 33.79 -5.91 40.03
CA ALA A 339 33.64 -4.59 40.64
C ALA A 339 32.56 -4.60 41.72
N ASP A 340 32.80 -3.93 42.85
CA ASP A 340 31.88 -3.89 44.00
C ASP A 340 30.56 -3.18 43.67
N THR A 341 29.44 -3.89 43.79
CA THR A 341 28.09 -3.31 43.87
C THR A 341 27.47 -3.63 45.23
N GLY A 342 27.28 -2.59 46.05
CA GLY A 342 26.74 -2.71 47.41
C GLY A 342 25.25 -3.08 47.43
N ASP A 343 24.90 -3.94 48.38
CA ASP A 343 23.60 -4.62 48.50
C ASP A 343 22.47 -3.73 49.05
N HIS A 344 21.22 -4.05 48.69
CA HIS A 344 20.01 -3.38 49.22
C HIS A 344 18.86 -4.38 49.44
N THR A 345 18.59 -4.70 50.71
CA THR A 345 17.43 -5.51 51.14
C THR A 345 16.41 -4.69 51.92
N GLY A 346 15.20 -4.55 51.33
CA GLY A 346 13.87 -4.42 51.96
C GLY A 346 13.57 -3.33 53.03
N HIS A 347 12.50 -2.54 52.82
CA HIS A 347 11.23 -2.70 53.58
C HIS A 347 10.13 -1.66 53.24
N THR A 348 8.93 -2.17 52.90
CA THR A 348 7.55 -1.74 53.22
C THR A 348 7.20 -0.33 53.75
N GLY A 349 6.18 0.30 53.14
CA GLY A 349 5.38 1.45 53.65
C GLY A 349 5.14 2.50 52.55
N ALA A 350 3.94 2.76 52.00
CA ALA A 350 2.66 3.24 52.55
C ALA A 350 2.56 4.78 52.66
N ASP A 351 1.44 5.29 52.11
CA ASP A 351 0.76 6.59 52.31
C ASP A 351 1.28 7.91 51.67
N GLU A 352 0.44 8.42 50.77
CA GLU A 352 -0.18 9.77 50.71
C GLU A 352 0.63 11.10 50.70
N GLN A 353 0.24 11.97 49.73
CA GLN A 353 0.31 13.46 49.74
C GLN A 353 1.73 14.10 49.77
N GLY A 354 2.06 15.22 49.12
CA GLY A 354 1.33 16.20 48.32
C GLY A 354 2.14 17.53 48.29
N GLY A 355 1.97 18.38 47.26
CA GLY A 355 2.67 19.67 47.10
C GLY A 355 3.99 19.57 46.30
N GLU A 356 4.12 20.16 45.10
CA GLU A 356 4.13 21.58 44.72
C GLU A 356 5.43 22.35 45.04
N GLN A 357 5.90 23.12 44.04
CA GLN A 357 6.91 24.19 44.12
C GLN A 357 8.35 23.73 44.48
N GLY A 358 9.33 23.68 43.57
CA GLY A 358 9.37 24.24 42.20
C GLY A 358 10.04 25.61 42.11
N HIS A 359 11.21 25.80 42.71
CA HIS A 359 12.06 26.99 42.51
C HIS A 359 13.55 26.68 42.67
N GLY A 360 14.41 27.43 41.94
CA GLY A 360 15.78 27.69 42.38
C GLY A 360 16.92 26.91 41.73
N GLY A 361 16.84 26.57 40.45
CA GLY A 361 18.03 26.13 39.72
C GLY A 361 19.05 27.27 39.56
N HIS A 362 20.21 27.16 40.19
CA HIS A 362 21.52 27.61 39.69
C HIS A 362 22.65 27.23 40.68
N GLY A 363 23.52 26.32 40.27
CA GLY A 363 24.68 25.87 41.05
C GLY A 363 25.58 25.01 40.17
N GLY A 364 26.36 25.66 39.30
CA GLY A 364 27.07 24.99 38.22
C GLY A 364 28.29 24.17 38.69
N HIS A 365 28.43 22.97 38.13
CA HIS A 365 29.69 22.24 38.11
C HIS A 365 30.24 22.19 36.69
N GLY A 366 31.02 23.21 36.32
CA GLY A 366 31.93 23.12 35.17
C GLY A 366 33.15 22.28 35.57
N GLY A 367 33.41 21.18 34.86
CA GLY A 367 34.44 20.23 35.31
C GLY A 367 34.75 19.02 34.43
N HIS A 368 34.36 19.01 33.15
CA HIS A 368 34.86 18.02 32.19
C HIS A 368 35.86 18.69 31.24
N GLY A 369 37.15 18.46 31.50
CA GLY A 369 38.20 18.77 30.53
C GLY A 369 38.13 17.81 29.34
N PRO A 370 38.59 18.21 28.15
CA PRO A 370 38.59 17.34 26.98
C PRO A 370 39.53 16.13 27.21
N ALA A 371 39.11 14.97 26.69
CA ALA A 371 39.96 13.80 26.61
C ALA A 371 41.19 14.09 25.71
N PRO A 372 42.36 13.46 25.96
CA PRO A 372 43.54 13.70 25.14
C PRO A 372 43.36 13.17 23.71
N ASP A 373 43.67 14.00 22.72
CA ASP A 373 43.67 13.62 21.30
C ASP A 373 44.63 12.45 21.03
N ILE A 374 44.09 11.32 20.58
CA ILE A 374 44.87 10.21 20.01
C ILE A 374 44.89 10.41 18.49
N PRO A 375 46.05 10.67 17.86
CA PRO A 375 46.12 10.88 16.42
C PRO A 375 45.64 9.65 15.63
N GLY A 376 44.55 9.80 14.87
CA GLY A 376 44.01 8.77 13.99
C GLY A 376 42.69 8.12 14.43
N ILE A 377 42.05 8.60 15.52
CA ILE A 377 40.70 8.19 15.92
C ILE A 377 39.84 9.46 16.06
N GLU A 378 38.89 9.67 15.15
CA GLU A 378 37.96 10.80 15.24
C GLU A 378 36.92 10.56 16.35
N PRO A 379 36.62 11.57 17.21
CA PRO A 379 35.61 11.45 18.25
C PRO A 379 34.18 11.64 17.69
N HIS A 380 33.80 10.80 16.72
CA HIS A 380 32.44 10.78 16.15
C HIS A 380 31.55 9.73 16.82
N PHE A 381 31.48 9.75 18.16
CA PHE A 381 30.49 8.99 18.91
C PHE A 381 29.32 9.92 19.28
N MET A 382 28.35 10.03 18.36
CA MET A 382 27.08 10.69 18.69
C MET A 382 26.37 9.87 19.77
N SER A 383 25.77 10.53 20.77
CA SER A 383 25.07 9.81 21.83
C SER A 383 23.82 9.12 21.27
N MET A 384 23.41 8.00 21.87
CA MET A 384 22.14 7.36 21.49
C MET A 384 20.97 8.34 21.57
N ALA A 385 20.95 9.23 22.58
CA ALA A 385 19.96 10.29 22.68
C ALA A 385 19.95 11.22 21.44
N ALA A 386 21.11 11.68 20.98
CA ALA A 386 21.23 12.52 19.78
C ALA A 386 20.91 11.78 18.46
N LEU A 387 21.08 10.46 18.42
CA LEU A 387 20.66 9.60 17.30
C LEU A 387 19.13 9.35 17.28
N THR A 388 18.45 9.64 18.38
CA THR A 388 16.99 9.49 18.56
C THR A 388 16.25 10.82 18.67
N GLU A 389 16.96 11.94 18.83
CA GLU A 389 16.36 13.27 19.01
C GLU A 389 15.68 13.73 17.72
N GLY A 390 14.35 13.94 17.79
CA GLY A 390 13.53 14.28 16.62
C GLY A 390 13.19 13.10 15.70
N LYS A 391 13.67 11.87 15.98
CA LYS A 391 13.13 10.66 15.35
C LYS A 391 11.76 10.35 15.94
N PRO A 392 10.84 9.75 15.15
CA PRO A 392 9.55 9.33 15.66
C PRO A 392 9.68 8.26 16.74
N VAL A 393 8.70 8.24 17.63
CA VAL A 393 8.60 7.28 18.73
C VAL A 393 7.21 6.69 18.65
N SER A 394 7.14 5.39 18.39
CA SER A 394 5.89 4.63 18.26
C SER A 394 5.06 4.70 19.56
N PRO A 395 3.75 4.36 19.52
CA PRO A 395 2.89 4.41 20.71
C PRO A 395 3.36 3.57 21.91
N ASP A 396 4.21 2.56 21.68
CA ASP A 396 4.86 1.71 22.68
C ASP A 396 6.28 2.16 23.08
N GLY A 397 6.79 3.25 22.52
CA GLY A 397 8.04 3.90 22.96
C GLY A 397 9.30 3.55 22.16
N LEU A 398 9.17 2.88 21.00
CA LEU A 398 10.31 2.50 20.17
C LEU A 398 10.64 3.59 19.15
N VAL A 399 11.93 3.88 18.97
CA VAL A 399 12.38 4.86 17.98
C VAL A 399 12.43 4.20 16.60
N MET A 400 11.60 4.70 15.69
CA MET A 400 11.44 4.15 14.34
C MET A 400 12.08 5.07 13.28
N GLU A 401 12.10 4.61 12.03
CA GLU A 401 12.44 5.44 10.88
C GLU A 401 11.17 5.75 10.08
N TRP A 402 11.05 7.00 9.62
CA TRP A 402 9.91 7.38 8.78
C TRP A 402 10.03 6.77 7.38
N ILE A 403 8.92 6.18 6.92
CA ILE A 403 8.82 5.59 5.58
C ILE A 403 7.77 6.35 4.77
N ASP A 404 8.19 7.05 3.72
CA ASP A 404 7.28 7.64 2.74
C ASP A 404 6.75 6.56 1.79
N ALA A 405 5.48 6.20 1.97
CA ALA A 405 4.79 5.17 1.22
C ALA A 405 3.79 5.80 0.21
N PRO A 406 4.06 5.73 -1.11
CA PRO A 406 3.16 6.23 -2.14
C PRO A 406 2.02 5.24 -2.45
N TYR A 407 0.79 5.73 -2.34
CA TYR A 407 -0.45 5.05 -2.69
C TYR A 407 -1.09 5.75 -3.90
N GLY A 408 -1.05 5.10 -5.06
CA GLY A 408 -1.63 5.61 -6.30
C GLY A 408 -0.62 5.72 -7.45
N PRO A 409 -1.01 6.26 -8.62
CA PRO A 409 -2.36 6.71 -8.97
C PRO A 409 -3.38 5.59 -9.22
N PHE A 410 -2.96 4.32 -9.21
CA PHE A 410 -3.79 3.16 -9.57
C PHE A 410 -3.96 2.15 -8.42
N PHE A 411 -3.96 2.64 -7.17
CA PHE A 411 -4.03 1.77 -6.00
C PHE A 411 -5.42 1.10 -5.89
N PRO A 412 -5.51 -0.23 -5.73
CA PRO A 412 -6.79 -0.94 -5.71
C PRO A 412 -7.77 -0.44 -4.64
N GLY A 413 -8.91 0.10 -5.09
CA GLY A 413 -10.02 0.50 -4.21
C GLY A 413 -9.99 1.98 -3.77
N LEU A 414 -8.84 2.66 -3.90
CA LEU A 414 -8.80 4.12 -3.89
C LEU A 414 -9.26 4.69 -5.26
N PRO A 415 -9.74 5.94 -5.32
CA PRO A 415 -10.13 6.57 -6.58
C PRO A 415 -8.97 6.66 -7.58
N SER A 416 -9.21 6.26 -8.82
CA SER A 416 -8.16 6.28 -9.85
C SER A 416 -7.71 7.71 -10.14
N GLY A 417 -6.40 7.93 -10.21
CA GLY A 417 -5.81 9.26 -10.39
C GLY A 417 -5.57 10.04 -9.09
N LEU A 418 -5.87 9.48 -7.92
CA LEU A 418 -5.45 10.02 -6.63
C LEU A 418 -3.97 9.66 -6.38
N GLY A 419 -3.12 10.66 -6.16
CA GLY A 419 -1.82 10.45 -5.52
C GLY A 419 -1.98 10.67 -4.02
N LEU A 420 -1.70 9.65 -3.21
CA LEU A 420 -1.69 9.73 -1.74
C LEU A 420 -0.29 9.37 -1.26
N MET A 421 0.38 10.28 -0.56
CA MET A 421 1.63 9.99 0.14
C MET A 421 1.33 9.84 1.62
N LEU A 422 1.76 8.73 2.23
CA LEU A 422 1.68 8.51 3.68
C LEU A 422 3.11 8.38 4.23
N THR A 423 3.51 9.27 5.13
CA THR A 423 4.72 9.09 5.94
C THR A 423 4.34 8.24 7.14
N LEU A 424 4.91 7.04 7.24
CA LEU A 424 4.61 6.06 8.27
C LEU A 424 5.62 6.11 9.42
N ASP A 425 5.10 5.95 10.64
CA ASP A 425 5.83 5.68 11.88
C ASP A 425 5.43 4.27 12.36
N GLY A 426 6.27 3.29 12.06
CA GLY A 426 5.87 1.88 12.14
C GLY A 426 4.64 1.61 11.27
N ASP A 427 3.56 1.13 11.89
CA ASP A 427 2.27 0.88 11.23
C ASP A 427 1.32 2.10 11.24
N SER A 428 1.68 3.20 11.91
CA SER A 428 0.84 4.40 12.07
C SER A 428 1.19 5.50 11.07
N VAL A 429 0.22 6.33 10.70
CA VAL A 429 0.43 7.48 9.79
C VAL A 429 0.84 8.72 10.58
N ALA A 430 2.07 9.20 10.34
CA ALA A 430 2.60 10.44 10.93
C ALA A 430 2.32 11.69 10.07
N ARG A 431 2.18 11.52 8.75
CA ARG A 431 1.78 12.59 7.81
C ARG A 431 1.05 11.97 6.62
N ALA A 432 0.06 12.68 6.07
CA ALA A 432 -0.63 12.27 4.86
C ALA A 432 -0.90 13.45 3.92
N GLU A 433 -0.64 13.26 2.63
CA GLU A 433 -0.86 14.24 1.58
C GLU A 433 -1.61 13.64 0.40
N ALA A 434 -2.68 14.31 -0.05
CA ALA A 434 -3.52 13.89 -1.16
C ALA A 434 -3.49 14.90 -2.31
N ALA A 435 -3.12 14.44 -3.50
CA ALA A 435 -2.97 15.22 -4.72
C ALA A 435 -3.79 14.62 -5.88
N SER A 436 -4.27 15.49 -6.77
CA SER A 436 -4.94 15.08 -8.01
C SER A 436 -3.90 14.88 -9.12
N LEU A 437 -3.76 13.63 -9.58
CA LEU A 437 -2.97 13.26 -10.77
C LEU A 437 -3.87 13.01 -12.00
N GLY A 438 -5.19 12.96 -11.80
CA GLY A 438 -6.20 12.84 -12.85
C GLY A 438 -6.66 14.17 -13.47
N ALA A 439 -6.38 15.31 -12.82
CA ALA A 439 -6.84 16.62 -13.30
C ALA A 439 -6.27 17.01 -14.67
N VAL A 440 -7.10 17.69 -15.46
CA VAL A 440 -6.76 18.24 -16.78
C VAL A 440 -7.21 19.69 -16.85
N ALA A 441 -6.27 20.59 -17.17
CA ALA A 441 -6.59 22.00 -17.40
C ALA A 441 -7.42 22.17 -18.69
N LEU A 442 -8.60 22.77 -18.58
CA LEU A 442 -9.45 23.08 -19.73
C LEU A 442 -9.14 24.48 -20.25
N ALA A 443 -8.25 24.56 -21.25
CA ALA A 443 -7.88 25.82 -21.88
C ALA A 443 -9.10 26.51 -22.56
N PRO A 444 -9.32 27.83 -22.37
CA PRO A 444 -10.41 28.57 -23.01
C PRO A 444 -10.17 28.79 -24.52
N GLY A 445 -11.13 29.44 -25.19
CA GLY A 445 -11.06 29.78 -26.62
C GLY A 445 -11.84 28.85 -27.56
N PHE A 446 -12.52 27.83 -27.03
CA PHE A 446 -13.45 26.98 -27.77
C PHE A 446 -14.89 27.53 -27.77
N LEU A 447 -15.74 27.01 -28.66
CA LEU A 447 -17.14 27.45 -28.80
C LEU A 447 -17.96 27.12 -27.55
N ALA A 448 -18.81 28.06 -27.12
CA ALA A 448 -19.66 27.88 -25.93
C ALA A 448 -20.58 26.64 -26.00
N ALA A 449 -20.94 26.20 -27.21
CA ALA A 449 -21.73 24.99 -27.45
C ALA A 449 -21.02 23.69 -27.04
N GLU A 450 -19.68 23.66 -27.08
CA GLU A 450 -18.86 22.50 -26.74
C GLU A 450 -18.63 22.37 -25.23
N LEU A 451 -18.93 23.41 -24.44
CA LEU A 451 -18.63 23.44 -23.01
C LEU A 451 -19.24 22.27 -22.23
N PRO A 452 -20.51 21.86 -22.41
CA PRO A 452 -21.08 20.76 -21.63
C PRO A 452 -20.44 19.41 -21.94
N ASP A 453 -20.06 19.16 -23.19
CA ASP A 453 -19.34 17.93 -23.58
C ASP A 453 -17.90 17.93 -23.07
N ARG A 454 -17.19 19.06 -23.18
CA ARG A 454 -15.82 19.21 -22.67
C ARG A 454 -15.75 19.09 -21.16
N LEU A 455 -16.69 19.68 -20.42
CA LEU A 455 -16.72 19.59 -18.95
C LEU A 455 -17.09 18.19 -18.47
N ALA A 456 -18.06 17.54 -19.11
CA ALA A 456 -18.41 16.14 -18.85
C ALA A 456 -17.22 15.18 -19.08
N ALA A 457 -16.33 15.48 -20.04
CA ALA A 457 -15.12 14.71 -20.28
C ALA A 457 -14.02 14.91 -19.22
N LEU A 458 -14.09 15.93 -18.35
CA LEU A 458 -13.07 16.16 -17.32
C LEU A 458 -13.21 15.28 -16.08
N SER A 459 -14.44 14.91 -15.68
CA SER A 459 -14.68 13.91 -14.62
C SER A 459 -15.48 12.73 -15.18
N PRO A 460 -14.84 11.58 -15.44
CA PRO A 460 -15.56 10.37 -15.85
C PRO A 460 -16.44 9.80 -14.73
N LEU A 461 -16.24 10.24 -13.48
CA LEU A 461 -17.01 9.79 -12.31
C LEU A 461 -18.33 10.55 -12.12
N SER A 462 -18.51 11.73 -12.73
CA SER A 462 -19.76 12.51 -12.68
C SER A 462 -19.99 13.41 -13.92
N PRO A 463 -20.06 12.83 -15.13
CA PRO A 463 -20.21 13.59 -16.38
C PRO A 463 -21.56 14.32 -16.52
N VAL A 464 -22.67 13.78 -16.00
CA VAL A 464 -24.01 14.36 -16.17
C VAL A 464 -24.18 15.63 -15.33
N VAL A 465 -23.68 15.65 -14.09
CA VAL A 465 -23.76 16.85 -13.24
C VAL A 465 -22.84 17.97 -13.72
N LEU A 466 -21.66 17.64 -14.26
CA LEU A 466 -20.81 18.65 -14.92
C LEU A 466 -21.47 19.18 -16.19
N ARG A 467 -22.19 18.34 -16.95
CA ARG A 467 -23.00 18.80 -18.08
C ARG A 467 -24.10 19.76 -17.65
N GLU A 468 -24.81 19.46 -16.55
CA GLU A 468 -25.84 20.36 -15.99
C GLU A 468 -25.24 21.68 -15.50
N LEU A 469 -24.10 21.63 -14.81
CA LEU A 469 -23.36 22.81 -14.33
C LEU A 469 -22.99 23.74 -15.49
N ALA A 470 -22.47 23.18 -16.59
CA ALA A 470 -22.19 23.92 -17.82
C ALA A 470 -23.46 24.52 -18.44
N CYS A 471 -24.54 23.73 -18.57
CA CYS A 471 -25.81 24.20 -19.14
C CYS A 471 -26.39 25.38 -18.34
N ARG A 472 -26.44 25.25 -17.00
CA ARG A 472 -26.91 26.32 -16.10
C ARG A 472 -26.06 27.58 -16.20
N ALA A 473 -24.73 27.45 -16.23
CA ALA A 473 -23.86 28.62 -16.35
C ALA A 473 -24.04 29.35 -17.71
N LEU A 474 -24.28 28.61 -18.80
CA LEU A 474 -24.64 29.17 -20.11
C LEU A 474 -26.04 29.81 -20.11
N GLU A 475 -27.00 29.23 -19.39
CA GLU A 475 -28.34 29.80 -19.19
C GLU A 475 -28.27 31.12 -18.43
N THR A 476 -27.53 31.18 -17.32
CA THR A 476 -27.25 32.42 -16.58
C THR A 476 -26.55 33.47 -17.45
N ALA A 477 -25.51 33.09 -18.20
CA ALA A 477 -24.81 33.99 -19.12
C ALA A 477 -25.75 34.59 -20.20
N GLY A 478 -26.77 33.84 -20.61
CA GLY A 478 -27.77 34.28 -21.58
C GLY A 478 -29.02 34.93 -21.00
N GLY A 479 -29.15 35.05 -19.67
CA GLY A 479 -30.37 35.53 -19.01
C GLY A 479 -31.59 34.63 -19.27
N ARG A 480 -31.38 33.31 -19.41
CA ARG A 480 -32.40 32.33 -19.77
C ARG A 480 -32.84 31.49 -18.58
N THR A 481 -34.13 31.17 -18.55
CA THR A 481 -34.70 30.18 -17.63
C THR A 481 -35.31 29.05 -18.47
N PRO A 482 -34.86 27.79 -18.34
CA PRO A 482 -35.49 26.63 -18.98
C PRO A 482 -36.90 26.39 -18.43
N SER A 483 -37.71 25.56 -19.11
CA SER A 483 -39.05 25.25 -18.61
C SER A 483 -38.97 24.39 -17.33
N PRO A 484 -39.94 24.50 -16.39
CA PRO A 484 -39.93 23.67 -15.18
C PRO A 484 -39.89 22.17 -15.47
N SER A 485 -40.49 21.72 -16.58
CA SER A 485 -40.48 20.32 -17.02
C SER A 485 -39.08 19.88 -17.48
N ASP A 486 -38.38 20.73 -18.23
CA ASP A 486 -37.02 20.43 -18.68
C ASP A 486 -36.07 20.40 -17.48
N THR A 487 -36.15 21.40 -16.60
CA THR A 487 -35.34 21.47 -15.37
C THR A 487 -35.54 20.24 -14.49
N ALA A 488 -36.79 19.82 -14.29
CA ALA A 488 -37.09 18.61 -13.53
C ALA A 488 -36.49 17.35 -14.20
N ALA A 489 -36.63 17.20 -15.52
CA ALA A 489 -36.06 16.06 -16.25
C ALA A 489 -34.51 16.03 -16.20
N ARG A 490 -33.84 17.20 -16.17
CA ARG A 490 -32.39 17.30 -15.93
C ARG A 490 -32.01 16.95 -14.50
N VAL A 491 -32.78 17.40 -13.51
CA VAL A 491 -32.61 17.01 -12.09
C VAL A 491 -32.70 15.49 -11.93
N ALA A 492 -33.66 14.83 -12.57
CA ALA A 492 -33.76 13.36 -12.54
C ALA A 492 -32.54 12.66 -13.16
N ALA A 493 -31.90 13.25 -14.18
CA ALA A 493 -30.66 12.73 -14.75
C ALA A 493 -29.47 12.85 -13.78
N VAL A 494 -29.36 13.99 -13.08
CA VAL A 494 -28.35 14.23 -12.03
C VAL A 494 -28.56 13.28 -10.85
N GLU A 495 -29.80 13.09 -10.39
CA GLU A 495 -30.08 12.18 -9.27
C GLU A 495 -29.90 10.70 -9.68
N ARG A 496 -30.14 10.32 -10.95
CA ARG A 496 -29.75 8.99 -11.46
C ARG A 496 -28.24 8.78 -11.40
N GLU A 497 -27.47 9.79 -11.80
CA GLU A 497 -26.01 9.78 -11.66
C GLU A 497 -25.57 9.72 -10.18
N ARG A 498 -26.24 10.42 -9.27
CA ARG A 498 -25.95 10.34 -7.82
C ARG A 498 -26.05 8.92 -7.29
N VAL A 499 -27.15 8.23 -7.56
CA VAL A 499 -27.31 6.81 -7.17
C VAL A 499 -26.24 5.93 -7.81
N ALA A 500 -25.96 6.12 -9.10
CA ALA A 500 -24.92 5.35 -9.80
C ALA A 500 -23.52 5.61 -9.21
N SER A 501 -23.17 6.86 -8.90
CA SER A 501 -21.88 7.26 -8.34
C SER A 501 -21.68 6.65 -6.95
N HIS A 502 -22.69 6.72 -6.06
CA HIS A 502 -22.62 6.07 -4.75
C HIS A 502 -22.48 4.54 -4.82
N LEU A 503 -23.09 3.89 -5.82
CA LEU A 503 -22.92 2.45 -6.07
C LEU A 503 -21.51 2.12 -6.63
N CYS A 504 -20.92 3.00 -7.45
CA CYS A 504 -19.54 2.84 -7.93
C CYS A 504 -18.53 3.01 -6.78
N TRP A 505 -18.66 4.07 -5.99
CA TRP A 505 -17.86 4.29 -4.78
C TRP A 505 -17.93 3.10 -3.83
N LEU A 506 -19.13 2.58 -3.57
CA LEU A 506 -19.32 1.40 -2.72
C LEU A 506 -18.61 0.16 -3.28
N ALA A 507 -18.55 -0.01 -4.60
CA ALA A 507 -17.77 -1.10 -5.19
C ALA A 507 -16.27 -0.92 -4.93
N GLY A 508 -15.74 0.31 -5.06
CA GLY A 508 -14.36 0.67 -4.70
C GLY A 508 -14.04 0.39 -3.23
N LEU A 509 -14.84 0.91 -2.31
CA LEU A 509 -14.68 0.70 -0.86
C LEU A 509 -14.80 -0.79 -0.47
N ALA A 510 -15.75 -1.52 -1.07
CA ALA A 510 -15.92 -2.94 -0.84
C ALA A 510 -14.70 -3.75 -1.30
N ARG A 511 -14.10 -3.38 -2.44
CA ARG A 511 -12.87 -3.97 -2.94
C ARG A 511 -11.68 -3.68 -2.02
N GLN A 512 -11.54 -2.43 -1.58
CA GLN A 512 -10.49 -2.02 -0.63
C GLN A 512 -10.57 -2.78 0.69
N THR A 513 -11.79 -3.07 1.17
CA THR A 513 -12.07 -3.81 2.41
C THR A 513 -12.19 -5.34 2.22
N GLY A 514 -11.88 -5.87 1.03
CA GLY A 514 -11.87 -7.32 0.75
C GLY A 514 -13.24 -7.99 0.55
N LEU A 515 -14.33 -7.21 0.49
CA LEU A 515 -15.71 -7.68 0.42
C LEU A 515 -16.16 -7.95 -1.04
N VAL A 516 -15.59 -8.98 -1.67
CA VAL A 516 -15.80 -9.31 -3.09
C VAL A 516 -17.28 -9.47 -3.49
N TRP A 517 -18.13 -10.04 -2.61
CA TRP A 517 -19.57 -10.17 -2.90
C TRP A 517 -20.26 -8.81 -3.02
N LEU A 518 -19.84 -7.87 -2.17
CA LEU A 518 -20.41 -6.53 -2.07
C LEU A 518 -19.98 -5.70 -3.27
N GLU A 519 -18.69 -5.79 -3.64
CA GLU A 519 -18.15 -5.18 -4.86
C GLU A 519 -18.97 -5.61 -6.09
N ARG A 520 -19.09 -6.93 -6.32
CA ARG A 520 -19.84 -7.47 -7.47
C ARG A 520 -21.29 -7.02 -7.48
N ARG A 521 -21.94 -6.95 -6.31
CA ARG A 521 -23.34 -6.53 -6.20
C ARG A 521 -23.52 -5.04 -6.46
N ALA A 522 -22.66 -4.20 -5.88
CA ALA A 522 -22.69 -2.76 -6.07
C ALA A 522 -22.43 -2.39 -7.53
N GLY A 523 -21.42 -2.99 -8.16
CA GLY A 523 -21.08 -2.79 -9.57
C GLY A 523 -22.20 -3.20 -10.53
N ALA A 524 -22.84 -4.36 -10.32
CA ALA A 524 -23.98 -4.79 -11.14
C ALA A 524 -25.20 -3.86 -11.02
N LEU A 525 -25.43 -3.28 -9.83
CA LEU A 525 -26.49 -2.28 -9.63
C LEU A 525 -26.14 -0.94 -10.30
N HIS A 526 -24.88 -0.49 -10.22
CA HIS A 526 -24.38 0.69 -10.93
C HIS A 526 -24.60 0.56 -12.44
N GLN A 527 -24.09 -0.52 -13.05
CA GLN A 527 -24.16 -0.77 -14.49
C GLN A 527 -25.61 -0.75 -14.99
N GLY A 528 -26.51 -1.41 -14.25
CA GLY A 528 -27.93 -1.45 -14.58
C GLY A 528 -28.68 -0.13 -14.43
N LEU A 529 -28.11 0.88 -13.77
CA LEU A 529 -28.75 2.17 -13.51
C LEU A 529 -28.20 3.32 -14.36
N ARG A 530 -26.90 3.28 -14.71
CA ARG A 530 -26.16 4.37 -15.36
C ARG A 530 -26.89 5.05 -16.52
N MET A 531 -27.50 4.26 -17.40
CA MET A 531 -28.25 4.73 -18.58
C MET A 531 -29.76 4.47 -18.50
N ALA A 532 -30.27 4.04 -17.34
CA ALA A 532 -31.64 3.56 -17.18
C ALA A 532 -32.69 4.64 -17.48
N ASP A 533 -33.75 4.27 -18.21
CA ASP A 533 -34.95 5.10 -18.36
C ASP A 533 -35.75 5.20 -17.03
N PRO A 534 -36.71 6.15 -16.88
CA PRO A 534 -37.46 6.31 -15.64
C PRO A 534 -38.20 5.04 -15.17
N GLY A 535 -38.71 4.24 -16.11
CA GLY A 535 -39.36 2.96 -15.85
C GLY A 535 -38.37 1.86 -15.45
N GLU A 536 -37.15 1.85 -16.01
CA GLU A 536 -36.05 0.99 -15.58
C GLU A 536 -35.56 1.34 -14.18
N VAL A 537 -35.40 2.63 -13.87
CA VAL A 537 -35.09 3.11 -12.51
C VAL A 537 -36.17 2.61 -11.55
N ALA A 538 -37.45 2.82 -11.86
CA ALA A 538 -38.56 2.35 -11.03
C ALA A 538 -38.58 0.82 -10.83
N ARG A 539 -38.31 0.03 -11.88
CA ARG A 539 -38.20 -1.44 -11.78
C ARG A 539 -37.03 -1.89 -10.90
N ARG A 540 -35.92 -1.14 -10.87
CA ARG A 540 -34.71 -1.48 -10.10
C ARG A 540 -34.72 -0.93 -8.67
N ALA A 541 -35.47 0.15 -8.40
CA ALA A 541 -35.50 0.84 -7.12
C ALA A 541 -35.73 -0.06 -5.89
N PRO A 542 -36.67 -1.04 -5.88
CA PRO A 542 -36.86 -1.92 -4.73
C PRO A 542 -35.63 -2.75 -4.39
N ALA A 543 -34.92 -3.25 -5.41
CA ALA A 543 -33.71 -4.07 -5.25
C ALA A 543 -32.48 -3.24 -4.82
N ILE A 544 -32.46 -1.94 -5.17
CA ILE A 544 -31.43 -0.98 -4.72
C ILE A 544 -31.68 -0.59 -3.27
N ARG A 545 -32.93 -0.28 -2.87
CA ARG A 545 -33.30 0.03 -1.48
C ARG A 545 -33.02 -1.15 -0.54
N ALA A 546 -33.49 -2.35 -0.90
CA ALA A 546 -33.23 -3.56 -0.12
C ALA A 546 -31.73 -3.88 0.01
N PHE A 547 -30.92 -3.50 -0.99
CA PHE A 547 -29.46 -3.58 -0.90
C PHE A 547 -28.89 -2.57 0.09
N ALA A 548 -29.22 -1.28 -0.03
CA ALA A 548 -28.78 -0.23 0.89
C ALA A 548 -29.18 -0.51 2.36
N ASP A 549 -30.40 -1.01 2.59
CA ASP A 549 -30.89 -1.44 3.90
C ASP A 549 -30.11 -2.64 4.46
N ARG A 550 -29.67 -3.56 3.59
CA ARG A 550 -28.83 -4.70 3.99
C ARG A 550 -27.43 -4.25 4.42
N LEU A 551 -26.83 -3.24 3.77
CA LEU A 551 -25.53 -2.70 4.17
C LEU A 551 -25.56 -2.22 5.63
N ARG A 552 -26.56 -1.40 5.96
CA ARG A 552 -26.77 -0.83 7.29
C ARG A 552 -27.06 -1.87 8.39
N ARG A 553 -27.43 -3.08 8.00
CA ARG A 553 -27.69 -4.22 8.91
C ARG A 553 -26.57 -5.27 8.91
N THR A 554 -25.49 -5.07 8.14
CA THR A 554 -24.37 -6.03 8.05
C THR A 554 -23.36 -5.75 9.17
N PRO A 555 -23.20 -6.64 10.18
CA PRO A 555 -22.37 -6.34 11.35
C PRO A 555 -20.90 -6.07 11.00
N LEU A 556 -20.33 -6.91 10.12
CA LEU A 556 -18.94 -6.79 9.65
C LEU A 556 -18.65 -5.44 8.98
N LEU A 557 -19.61 -4.84 8.26
CA LEU A 557 -19.44 -3.50 7.69
C LEU A 557 -19.42 -2.41 8.76
N ARG A 558 -20.16 -2.58 9.86
CA ARG A 558 -20.15 -1.64 10.98
C ARG A 558 -18.86 -1.73 11.77
N GLU A 559 -18.42 -2.96 12.06
CA GLU A 559 -17.13 -3.24 12.70
C GLU A 559 -15.95 -2.66 11.91
N ARG A 560 -15.98 -2.74 10.57
CA ARG A 560 -14.92 -2.25 9.68
C ARG A 560 -14.98 -0.75 9.32
N LEU A 561 -15.96 0.02 9.82
CA LEU A 561 -16.16 1.42 9.41
C LEU A 561 -16.58 2.37 10.54
N ALA A 562 -17.09 1.87 11.67
CA ALA A 562 -17.45 2.71 12.80
C ALA A 562 -16.19 3.26 13.49
N ASN A 563 -16.25 4.51 13.92
CA ASN A 563 -15.16 5.30 14.51
C ASN A 563 -13.94 5.58 13.60
N ILE A 564 -13.82 4.95 12.43
CA ILE A 564 -12.73 5.21 11.48
C ILE A 564 -12.90 6.57 10.78
N GLY A 565 -11.84 7.39 10.77
CA GLY A 565 -11.80 8.67 10.08
C GLY A 565 -12.91 9.63 10.53
N ARG A 566 -13.08 9.82 11.84
CA ARG A 566 -14.12 10.68 12.42
C ARG A 566 -13.81 12.15 12.17
N ILE A 567 -14.70 12.84 11.44
CA ILE A 567 -14.63 14.29 11.19
C ILE A 567 -15.60 14.99 12.14
N SER A 568 -15.10 15.94 12.93
CA SER A 568 -15.93 16.75 13.82
C SER A 568 -16.82 17.70 13.02
N ARG A 569 -17.94 18.15 13.61
CA ARG A 569 -18.83 19.14 12.97
C ARG A 569 -18.06 20.39 12.51
N SER A 570 -17.14 20.91 13.32
CA SER A 570 -16.31 22.08 12.98
C SER A 570 -15.28 21.77 11.88
N GLY A 571 -14.69 20.58 11.87
CA GLY A 571 -13.81 20.13 10.77
C GLY A 571 -14.54 19.94 9.43
N ALA A 572 -15.86 19.76 9.46
CA ALA A 572 -16.71 19.64 8.29
C ALA A 572 -17.28 20.99 7.77
N GLU A 573 -17.02 22.11 8.45
CA GLU A 573 -17.56 23.41 8.05
C GLU A 573 -16.98 23.88 6.69
N GLY A 574 -17.84 24.45 5.83
CA GLY A 574 -17.46 24.94 4.50
C GLY A 574 -17.28 23.88 3.42
N ILE A 575 -17.15 22.59 3.76
CA ILE A 575 -16.88 21.50 2.79
C ILE A 575 -18.14 21.11 1.99
N GLY A 576 -19.29 21.01 2.66
CA GLY A 576 -20.54 20.54 2.05
C GLY A 576 -20.55 19.06 1.67
N GLY A 577 -21.52 18.64 0.86
CA GLY A 577 -21.63 17.26 0.38
C GLY A 577 -21.97 16.22 1.45
N PRO A 578 -21.96 14.92 1.06
CA PRO A 578 -22.27 13.82 1.96
C PRO A 578 -21.31 13.73 3.16
N VAL A 579 -20.06 14.17 3.00
CA VAL A 579 -19.06 14.16 4.08
C VAL A 579 -19.44 15.16 5.18
N ALA A 580 -19.87 16.37 4.83
CA ALA A 580 -20.34 17.33 5.82
C ALA A 580 -21.69 16.92 6.44
N ARG A 581 -22.62 16.38 5.63
CA ARG A 581 -23.91 15.85 6.11
C ARG A 581 -23.76 14.65 7.05
N ALA A 582 -22.74 13.82 6.87
CA ALA A 582 -22.41 12.73 7.80
C ALA A 582 -21.94 13.24 9.18
N SER A 583 -21.46 14.48 9.26
CA SER A 583 -20.97 15.16 10.49
C SER A 583 -21.98 16.18 11.04
N GLY A 584 -23.25 16.09 10.63
CA GLY A 584 -24.34 16.93 11.15
C GLY A 584 -24.46 18.34 10.54
N ILE A 585 -23.77 18.65 9.45
CA ILE A 585 -23.96 19.90 8.69
C ILE A 585 -25.17 19.75 7.78
N VAL A 586 -26.20 20.57 7.98
CA VAL A 586 -27.48 20.49 7.23
C VAL A 586 -27.39 21.10 5.82
N THR A 587 -26.41 21.95 5.56
CA THR A 587 -26.25 22.69 4.29
C THR A 587 -26.08 21.78 3.07
N ASP A 588 -26.91 21.97 2.05
CA ASP A 588 -26.85 21.29 0.74
C ASP A 588 -27.17 22.29 -0.37
N ALA A 589 -26.44 22.31 -1.49
CA ALA A 589 -26.70 23.30 -2.55
C ALA A 589 -28.08 23.12 -3.22
N ARG A 590 -28.70 21.92 -3.13
CA ARG A 590 -30.06 21.65 -3.61
C ARG A 590 -31.14 22.36 -2.81
N GLU A 591 -30.89 22.77 -1.57
CA GLU A 591 -31.86 23.50 -0.75
C GLU A 591 -32.28 24.84 -1.39
N LYS A 592 -31.36 25.48 -2.11
CA LYS A 592 -31.56 26.77 -2.77
C LYS A 592 -32.02 26.65 -4.23
N ASP A 593 -32.24 25.44 -4.72
CA ASP A 593 -32.62 25.17 -6.10
C ASP A 593 -34.15 25.05 -6.21
N GLU A 594 -34.76 25.91 -7.03
CA GLU A 594 -36.21 25.98 -7.21
C GLU A 594 -36.84 24.66 -7.66
N ALA A 595 -36.13 23.85 -8.46
CA ALA A 595 -36.65 22.57 -8.93
C ALA A 595 -36.66 21.51 -7.81
N TYR A 596 -35.64 21.49 -6.93
CA TYR A 596 -35.63 20.63 -5.75
C TYR A 596 -36.64 21.10 -4.70
N ALA A 597 -36.78 22.42 -4.50
CA ALA A 597 -37.80 23.00 -3.63
C ALA A 597 -39.22 22.62 -4.08
N ALA A 598 -39.52 22.70 -5.38
CA ALA A 598 -40.80 22.27 -5.96
C ALA A 598 -41.10 20.77 -5.78
N LEU A 599 -40.05 19.93 -5.66
CA LEU A 599 -40.16 18.50 -5.39
C LEU A 599 -40.28 18.16 -3.88
N GLY A 600 -40.19 19.15 -3.00
CA GLY A 600 -40.17 18.96 -1.54
C GLY A 600 -38.89 18.28 -1.06
N PHE A 601 -37.75 18.58 -1.69
CA PHE A 601 -36.44 18.15 -1.20
C PHE A 601 -36.14 18.76 0.18
N GLN A 602 -35.51 17.98 1.06
CA GLN A 602 -35.00 18.41 2.36
C GLN A 602 -33.66 17.70 2.61
N PRO A 603 -32.61 18.38 3.09
CA PRO A 603 -31.36 17.73 3.44
C PRO A 603 -31.55 16.66 4.53
N ILE A 604 -30.80 15.57 4.42
CA ILE A 604 -30.75 14.49 5.40
C ILE A 604 -29.32 14.38 5.95
N THR A 605 -29.16 14.08 7.24
CA THR A 605 -27.86 14.13 7.93
C THR A 605 -27.67 12.97 8.90
N GLN A 606 -26.41 12.64 9.21
CA GLN A 606 -26.01 11.79 10.33
C GLN A 606 -25.30 12.62 11.41
N SER A 607 -24.90 12.02 12.53
CA SER A 607 -24.21 12.69 13.65
C SER A 607 -22.73 12.37 13.79
N GLU A 608 -22.31 11.14 13.48
CA GLU A 608 -21.02 10.62 13.96
C GLU A 608 -19.80 11.13 13.20
N GLY A 609 -19.95 11.49 11.92
CA GLY A 609 -18.84 11.96 11.08
C GLY A 609 -17.77 10.92 10.75
N ASP A 610 -17.98 9.63 11.05
CA ASP A 610 -17.08 8.52 10.73
C ASP A 610 -17.38 7.87 9.36
N ALA A 611 -16.58 6.88 8.96
CA ALA A 611 -16.77 6.17 7.69
C ALA A 611 -18.12 5.42 7.62
N TRP A 612 -18.63 4.94 8.76
CA TRP A 612 -19.97 4.33 8.85
C TRP A 612 -21.10 5.34 8.64
N ALA A 613 -20.99 6.55 9.19
CA ALA A 613 -21.92 7.66 8.93
C ALA A 613 -21.85 8.09 7.47
N ARG A 614 -20.66 8.16 6.85
CA ARG A 614 -20.50 8.45 5.41
C ARG A 614 -21.14 7.37 4.53
N LEU A 615 -21.04 6.09 4.88
CA LEU A 615 -21.76 5.00 4.22
C LEU A 615 -23.28 5.14 4.39
N SER A 616 -23.74 5.40 5.61
CA SER A 616 -25.16 5.52 5.94
C SER A 616 -25.80 6.71 5.20
N GLN A 617 -25.13 7.86 5.20
CA GLN A 617 -25.52 9.07 4.48
C GLN A 617 -25.72 8.81 2.98
N ARG A 618 -24.76 8.15 2.32
CA ARG A 618 -24.89 7.79 0.90
C ARG A 618 -26.01 6.78 0.66
N GLY A 619 -26.25 5.86 1.61
CA GLY A 619 -27.39 4.94 1.58
C GLY A 619 -28.75 5.63 1.66
N ASP A 620 -28.86 6.68 2.49
CA ASP A 620 -30.07 7.51 2.59
C ASP A 620 -30.25 8.42 1.35
N GLU A 621 -29.16 9.01 0.83
CA GLU A 621 -29.20 9.80 -0.42
C GLU A 621 -29.60 8.95 -1.63
N ILE A 622 -29.19 7.67 -1.70
CA ILE A 622 -29.70 6.71 -2.69
C ILE A 622 -31.23 6.60 -2.60
N GLY A 623 -31.78 6.46 -1.39
CA GLY A 623 -33.22 6.37 -1.16
C GLY A 623 -33.96 7.63 -1.64
N GLN A 624 -33.47 8.79 -1.24
CA GLN A 624 -34.05 10.09 -1.59
C GLN A 624 -33.99 10.37 -3.10
N SER A 625 -32.85 10.11 -3.75
CA SER A 625 -32.66 10.29 -5.20
C SER A 625 -33.68 9.47 -6.00
N LEU A 626 -33.90 8.21 -5.61
CA LEU A 626 -34.91 7.34 -6.23
C LEU A 626 -36.34 7.87 -6.03
N ASP A 627 -36.65 8.50 -4.91
CA ASP A 627 -37.96 9.14 -4.67
C ASP A 627 -38.15 10.41 -5.50
N LEU A 628 -37.09 11.21 -5.69
CA LEU A 628 -37.12 12.39 -6.58
C LEU A 628 -37.36 11.97 -8.03
N ILE A 629 -36.60 11.00 -8.56
CA ILE A 629 -36.76 10.49 -9.93
C ILE A 629 -38.18 9.95 -10.14
N ALA A 630 -38.73 9.21 -9.17
CA ALA A 630 -40.08 8.67 -9.24
C ALA A 630 -41.18 9.76 -9.26
N ARG A 631 -40.99 10.88 -8.54
CA ARG A 631 -41.91 12.03 -8.57
C ARG A 631 -41.87 12.77 -9.91
N ILE A 632 -40.69 12.87 -10.53
CA ILE A 632 -40.49 13.58 -11.80
C ILE A 632 -41.04 12.77 -12.99
N GLY A 633 -40.82 11.45 -13.00
CA GLY A 633 -41.34 10.55 -14.04
C GLY A 633 -40.68 10.68 -15.42
N ALA A 634 -39.74 11.61 -15.59
CA ALA A 634 -39.00 11.88 -16.82
C ALA A 634 -37.51 12.07 -16.52
N ILE A 635 -36.63 11.68 -17.45
CA ILE A 635 -35.17 11.87 -17.37
C ILE A 635 -34.71 12.43 -18.72
N ALA A 636 -33.97 13.54 -18.70
CA ALA A 636 -33.39 14.16 -19.89
C ALA A 636 -31.93 14.53 -19.61
N LEU A 637 -31.03 14.19 -20.53
CA LEU A 637 -29.64 14.64 -20.45
C LEU A 637 -29.58 16.17 -20.64
N PRO A 638 -28.80 16.92 -19.85
CA PRO A 638 -28.63 18.35 -20.06
C PRO A 638 -28.12 18.68 -21.47
N VAL A 639 -28.71 19.71 -22.09
CA VAL A 639 -28.31 20.20 -23.42
C VAL A 639 -28.09 21.71 -23.37
N PRO A 640 -27.11 22.25 -24.12
CA PRO A 640 -26.82 23.68 -24.10
C PRO A 640 -28.02 24.51 -24.59
N PRO A 641 -28.29 25.68 -24.00
CA PRO A 641 -29.44 26.51 -24.37
C PRO A 641 -29.30 27.03 -25.80
N THR A 642 -30.39 27.00 -26.56
CA THR A 642 -30.41 27.40 -27.98
C THR A 642 -31.36 28.59 -28.22
N PRO A 643 -30.97 29.64 -28.98
CA PRO A 643 -29.59 29.97 -29.36
C PRO A 643 -28.72 30.40 -28.16
N LEU A 644 -27.42 30.20 -28.26
CA LEU A 644 -26.44 30.72 -27.29
C LEU A 644 -26.27 32.25 -27.47
N MET A 645 -26.01 32.96 -26.38
CA MET A 645 -25.62 34.37 -26.46
C MET A 645 -24.12 34.49 -26.77
N PRO A 646 -23.70 35.46 -27.61
CA PRO A 646 -22.29 35.59 -28.00
C PRO A 646 -21.42 36.11 -26.85
N ASP A 647 -21.95 37.03 -26.05
CA ASP A 647 -21.24 37.69 -24.95
C ASP A 647 -22.09 37.55 -23.66
N GLY A 648 -21.44 37.40 -22.51
CA GLY A 648 -22.14 37.28 -21.22
C GLY A 648 -21.26 36.76 -20.08
N HIS A 649 -21.79 36.81 -18.86
CA HIS A 649 -21.15 36.28 -17.66
C HIS A 649 -22.06 35.25 -16.99
N GLY A 650 -21.58 34.01 -16.88
CA GLY A 650 -22.32 32.89 -16.33
C GLY A 650 -21.77 32.45 -14.98
N MET A 651 -22.66 32.11 -14.06
CA MET A 651 -22.31 31.45 -12.81
C MET A 651 -23.39 30.45 -12.45
N ALA A 652 -22.99 29.23 -12.10
CA ALA A 652 -23.90 28.22 -11.56
C ALA A 652 -23.21 27.38 -10.49
N THR A 653 -23.99 26.86 -9.55
CA THR A 653 -23.58 25.87 -8.57
C THR A 653 -24.53 24.68 -8.65
N VAL A 654 -24.00 23.46 -8.56
CA VAL A 654 -24.79 22.22 -8.52
C VAL A 654 -24.18 21.28 -7.48
N GLU A 655 -25.03 20.65 -6.67
CA GLU A 655 -24.61 19.61 -5.72
C GLU A 655 -24.24 18.32 -6.49
N THR A 656 -22.95 18.04 -6.66
CA THR A 656 -22.46 16.77 -7.21
C THR A 656 -22.69 15.63 -6.21
N PRO A 657 -22.46 14.35 -6.59
CA PRO A 657 -22.49 13.24 -5.63
C PRO A 657 -21.47 13.34 -4.48
N ARG A 658 -20.50 14.28 -4.57
CA ARG A 658 -19.42 14.48 -3.58
C ARG A 658 -19.48 15.83 -2.87
N GLY A 659 -20.39 16.72 -3.27
CA GLY A 659 -20.54 18.08 -2.72
C GLY A 659 -20.73 19.15 -3.80
N PRO A 660 -20.77 20.44 -3.42
CA PRO A 660 -21.03 21.53 -4.36
C PRO A 660 -19.88 21.71 -5.37
N ALA A 661 -20.22 21.78 -6.65
CA ALA A 661 -19.33 22.28 -7.70
C ALA A 661 -19.88 23.58 -8.27
N THR A 662 -19.00 24.55 -8.51
CA THR A 662 -19.35 25.89 -9.00
C THR A 662 -18.54 26.22 -10.24
N LEU A 663 -19.22 26.71 -11.28
CA LEU A 663 -18.60 27.14 -12.53
C LEU A 663 -18.87 28.63 -12.72
N HIS A 664 -17.80 29.40 -12.87
CA HIS A 664 -17.83 30.77 -13.38
C HIS A 664 -17.34 30.75 -14.82
N LEU A 665 -18.02 31.45 -15.73
CA LEU A 665 -17.57 31.59 -17.11
C LEU A 665 -17.83 32.99 -17.66
N LYS A 666 -17.05 33.36 -18.68
CA LYS A 666 -17.26 34.55 -19.49
C LYS A 666 -17.29 34.17 -20.96
N LEU A 667 -18.34 34.58 -21.66
CA LEU A 667 -18.49 34.41 -23.10
C LEU A 667 -18.08 35.69 -23.83
N LYS A 668 -17.45 35.50 -24.99
CA LYS A 668 -17.12 36.59 -25.92
C LYS A 668 -17.14 36.09 -27.36
N GLY A 669 -17.91 36.73 -28.23
CA GLY A 669 -18.05 36.35 -29.64
C GLY A 669 -18.51 34.90 -29.88
N GLY A 670 -19.22 34.29 -28.92
CA GLY A 670 -19.68 32.89 -28.97
C GLY A 670 -18.66 31.86 -28.47
N ALA A 671 -17.46 32.29 -28.07
CA ALA A 671 -16.44 31.45 -27.45
C ALA A 671 -16.36 31.67 -25.93
N VAL A 672 -15.82 30.69 -25.21
CA VAL A 672 -15.49 30.82 -23.80
C VAL A 672 -14.18 31.62 -23.67
N GLU A 673 -14.24 32.86 -23.19
CA GLU A 673 -13.04 33.71 -22.97
C GLU A 673 -12.32 33.33 -21.67
N THR A 674 -13.07 33.11 -20.60
CA THR A 674 -12.54 32.59 -19.33
C THR A 674 -13.50 31.58 -18.72
N LEU A 675 -12.96 30.63 -17.97
CA LEU A 675 -13.71 29.69 -17.14
C LEU A 675 -12.93 29.39 -15.86
N TYR A 676 -13.65 29.18 -14.75
CA TYR A 676 -13.10 28.76 -13.48
C TYR A 676 -14.07 27.78 -12.83
N LEU A 677 -13.60 26.54 -12.61
CA LEU A 677 -14.36 25.46 -12.00
C LEU A 677 -13.80 25.18 -10.61
N THR A 678 -14.68 25.23 -9.60
CA THR A 678 -14.38 24.74 -8.25
C THR A 678 -15.12 23.42 -8.05
N THR A 679 -14.41 22.37 -7.66
CA THR A 679 -14.96 21.05 -7.31
C THR A 679 -14.75 20.75 -5.82
N PRO A 680 -15.45 19.76 -5.24
CA PRO A 680 -15.24 19.35 -3.85
C PRO A 680 -13.84 18.78 -3.55
N PHE A 681 -13.05 18.42 -4.57
CA PHE A 681 -11.80 17.67 -4.39
C PHE A 681 -10.83 18.34 -3.40
N ALA A 682 -10.51 19.63 -3.60
CA ALA A 682 -9.51 20.30 -2.78
C ALA A 682 -9.93 20.40 -1.29
N ALA A 683 -11.22 20.65 -1.03
CA ALA A 683 -11.77 20.69 0.33
C ALA A 683 -11.76 19.31 1.00
N LEU A 684 -12.09 18.25 0.24
CA LEU A 684 -12.07 16.87 0.75
C LEU A 684 -10.65 16.31 0.92
N ALA A 685 -9.74 16.61 0.00
CA ALA A 685 -8.33 16.21 0.09
C ALA A 685 -7.63 16.89 1.27
N GLY A 686 -7.97 18.15 1.57
CA GLY A 686 -7.48 18.87 2.74
C GLY A 686 -7.85 18.26 4.10
N LEU A 687 -8.86 17.37 4.15
CA LEU A 687 -9.18 16.60 5.36
C LEU A 687 -8.20 15.46 5.64
N VAL A 688 -7.52 14.94 4.62
CA VAL A 688 -6.80 13.66 4.71
C VAL A 688 -5.78 13.66 5.84
N GLY A 689 -4.88 14.65 5.88
CA GLY A 689 -3.84 14.76 6.91
C GLY A 689 -4.39 14.69 8.34
N ALA A 690 -5.36 15.55 8.68
CA ALA A 690 -5.94 15.60 10.03
C ALA A 690 -6.88 14.42 10.35
N MET A 691 -7.43 13.74 9.33
CA MET A 691 -8.32 12.60 9.52
C MET A 691 -7.56 11.29 9.75
N THR A 692 -6.31 11.18 9.27
CA THR A 692 -5.48 9.97 9.37
C THR A 692 -4.32 10.09 10.36
N ASP A 693 -4.13 11.22 11.03
CA ASP A 693 -3.06 11.40 12.01
C ASP A 693 -3.11 10.34 13.13
N GLN A 694 -1.97 9.71 13.39
CA GLN A 694 -1.79 8.60 14.35
C GLN A 694 -2.69 7.37 14.11
N MET A 695 -3.24 7.23 12.91
CA MET A 695 -4.12 6.11 12.54
C MET A 695 -3.30 4.97 11.93
N GLU A 696 -3.62 3.72 12.27
CA GLU A 696 -3.02 2.55 11.61
C GLU A 696 -3.27 2.60 10.10
N LEU A 697 -2.28 2.19 9.31
CA LEU A 697 -2.29 2.25 7.84
C LEU A 697 -3.58 1.69 7.21
N ALA A 698 -4.08 0.54 7.70
CA ALA A 698 -5.29 -0.09 7.17
C ALA A 698 -6.56 0.74 7.44
N GLU A 699 -6.65 1.38 8.61
CA GLU A 699 -7.73 2.29 8.97
C GLU A 699 -7.61 3.61 8.21
N ALA A 700 -6.39 4.16 8.08
CA ALA A 700 -6.11 5.39 7.36
C ALA A 700 -6.51 5.29 5.88
N LEU A 701 -6.13 4.20 5.21
CA LEU A 701 -6.58 3.91 3.85
C LEU A 701 -8.12 3.82 3.78
N THR A 702 -8.76 3.15 4.74
CA THR A 702 -10.22 3.02 4.80
C THR A 702 -10.91 4.38 5.03
N ALA A 703 -10.33 5.24 5.86
CA ALA A 703 -10.77 6.61 6.09
C ALA A 703 -10.72 7.43 4.79
N VAL A 704 -9.59 7.42 4.07
CA VAL A 704 -9.44 8.11 2.77
C VAL A 704 -10.43 7.57 1.74
N GLY A 705 -10.56 6.25 1.59
CA GLY A 705 -11.51 5.63 0.67
C GLY A 705 -12.97 6.03 0.96
N SER A 706 -13.31 6.23 2.23
CA SER A 706 -14.65 6.65 2.64
C SER A 706 -15.02 8.11 2.29
N LEU A 707 -14.05 8.95 1.95
CA LEU A 707 -14.29 10.33 1.51
C LEU A 707 -14.93 10.40 0.11
N ASP A 708 -14.69 9.39 -0.74
CA ASP A 708 -15.11 9.38 -2.16
C ASP A 708 -14.48 10.55 -2.95
N LEU A 709 -13.15 10.70 -2.87
CA LEU A 709 -12.43 11.75 -3.59
C LEU A 709 -12.61 11.61 -5.12
N ASP A 710 -12.89 12.71 -5.80
CA ASP A 710 -12.86 12.79 -7.26
C ASP A 710 -11.59 13.54 -7.69
N PRO A 711 -10.48 12.83 -7.98
CA PRO A 711 -9.23 13.45 -8.42
C PRO A 711 -9.29 13.92 -9.89
N TRP A 712 -10.47 13.94 -10.51
CA TRP A 712 -10.72 14.39 -11.87
C TRP A 712 -11.36 15.80 -11.87
N GLY A 713 -11.30 16.49 -13.01
CA GLY A 713 -11.68 17.90 -13.11
C GLY A 713 -10.51 18.82 -13.48
N THR A 714 -10.62 20.11 -13.18
CA THR A 714 -9.56 21.10 -13.40
C THR A 714 -8.63 21.19 -12.19
N GLY A 715 -7.32 21.11 -12.43
CA GLY A 715 -6.33 21.57 -11.45
C GLY A 715 -6.44 23.08 -11.24
N ALA A 716 -5.95 23.55 -10.11
CA ALA A 716 -5.90 24.98 -9.75
C ALA A 716 -4.96 25.78 -10.68
#